data_AF-H3H964-F1
#
_entry.id   AF-H3H964-F1
#
_cell.length_a   1.000
_cell.length_b   1.000
_cell.length_c   1.000
_cell.angle_alpha   90.00
_cell.angle_beta   90.00
_cell.angle_gamma   90.00
#
_symmetry.space_group_name_H-M   'P 1'
#
loop_
_entity.id
_entity.type
_entity.pdbx_description
1 polymer ?
#
loop_
_entity_poly.entity_id
_entity_poly.type
_entity_poly.pdbx_seq_one_letter_code
_entity_poly.pdbx_strand_id
1 'polypeptide(L)'
;MDNGTSVYEIAAFLARNKFNSVRLPVCIKNILKDTAPDKSLINLNTNRAINITSYMTTIQTIVEALGYRHITVMISLHTLDPKKSGGAWYSEDLGVSEEDFLTAVDTLTKNLCTSKYWNILGLDLKNEPHECSWGGDDPDWQKGATLIGNRMLEGCPNWLAFVEGIASKGTITLNGEENTYFDWWGGGLADAGGDPVTFDVENKLVWAPHYYNTGVSPAWYLYASGTQNAEGALEDYVELDDDTLRNNVEKTMDKMFGYLLGVDTNTAMVMGEFAGLYGKDAHPLLTTKRTTDFTIEVMLQSGYAGGYMWSLNPESAYQYNPADTYGTFTEGLLEDDWITPNKVFVDGIAALDEIKNLKMFPCFEVEMTSAAGSSILAGILQFVEAAAVSLAVLTASKPLSMEVRIVRPMPPKSSDIPSETGDDADRPSSYRNTEYTSGRASAYAAGDGSDSGRETMMSSRQTEMKLMAMDLSDGLTNAGENPVELTTEHKVVWAPHYYNTGVYPAWYLYESTGAVTASGAYESFVELGDDDLRYNVEKTMDKMFGYLAGSSDYAMVMGEFAGLYSKDVHPMKTTKRTTDYTIEVMVKAGYAGGYMWSLNPESAYQYNPATVYGTFTEGLLEDDWITPNKVFMEGMAAMEKIKNLKRFPCFPQKASSSGSS
;
A
#
# COMPACT_ATOMS: atom_id res chain seq x y z
N MET A 1 -6.93 -21.23 14.48
CA MET A 1 -7.42 -19.86 14.73
C MET A 1 -6.68 -19.01 13.72
N ASP A 2 -7.38 -18.55 12.69
CA ASP A 2 -6.80 -17.77 11.59
C ASP A 2 -6.74 -16.29 11.99
N ASN A 3 -6.10 -15.98 13.13
CA ASN A 3 -5.84 -14.59 13.51
C ASN A 3 -4.60 -14.12 12.75
N GLY A 4 -4.75 -13.02 12.01
CA GLY A 4 -3.71 -12.49 11.15
C GLY A 4 -4.29 -11.76 9.95
N THR A 5 -3.61 -10.72 9.51
CA THR A 5 -4.04 -9.89 8.39
C THR A 5 -3.10 -10.06 7.20
N SER A 6 -3.34 -9.32 6.11
CA SER A 6 -2.44 -9.32 4.95
C SER A 6 -1.45 -8.16 5.01
N VAL A 7 -0.26 -8.31 4.41
CA VAL A 7 0.71 -7.19 4.29
C VAL A 7 0.09 -5.96 3.63
N TYR A 8 -0.82 -6.14 2.66
CA TYR A 8 -1.50 -5.02 2.01
C TYR A 8 -2.52 -4.35 2.92
N GLU A 9 -3.17 -5.11 3.82
CA GLU A 9 -4.06 -4.54 4.81
C GLU A 9 -3.27 -3.79 5.89
N ILE A 10 -2.10 -4.29 6.31
CA ILE A 10 -1.17 -3.52 7.16
C ILE A 10 -0.77 -2.21 6.46
N ALA A 11 -0.31 -2.27 5.21
CA ALA A 11 0.05 -1.08 4.45
C ALA A 11 -1.14 -0.10 4.31
N ALA A 12 -2.36 -0.62 4.13
CA ALA A 12 -3.56 0.20 4.06
C ALA A 12 -3.96 0.80 5.42
N PHE A 13 -3.84 0.04 6.51
CA PHE A 13 -4.04 0.53 7.87
C PHE A 13 -3.09 1.68 8.19
N LEU A 14 -1.80 1.48 7.93
CA LEU A 14 -0.76 2.49 8.16
C LEU A 14 -1.09 3.77 7.37
N ALA A 15 -1.36 3.66 6.06
CA ALA A 15 -1.67 4.81 5.22
C ALA A 15 -2.97 5.54 5.62
N ARG A 16 -4.04 4.81 5.99
CA ARG A 16 -5.30 5.43 6.44
C ARG A 16 -5.16 6.16 7.76
N ASN A 17 -4.22 5.75 8.61
CA ASN A 17 -3.88 6.41 9.87
C ASN A 17 -2.62 7.30 9.74
N LYS A 18 -2.25 7.69 8.51
CA LYS A 18 -1.16 8.64 8.19
C LYS A 18 0.26 8.25 8.62
N PHE A 19 0.50 6.99 8.97
CA PHE A 19 1.86 6.48 9.11
C PHE A 19 2.52 6.40 7.73
N ASN A 20 3.74 6.94 7.61
CA ASN A 20 4.49 7.00 6.36
C ASN A 20 5.80 6.20 6.40
N SER A 21 6.17 5.60 7.52
CA SER A 21 7.38 4.79 7.65
C SER A 21 7.18 3.62 8.62
N VAL A 22 7.89 2.52 8.36
CA VAL A 22 8.00 1.34 9.24
C VAL A 22 9.47 1.12 9.59
N ARG A 23 9.75 0.92 10.88
CA ARG A 23 11.00 0.32 11.34
C ARG A 23 10.81 -1.20 11.29
N LEU A 24 11.66 -1.90 10.55
CA LEU A 24 11.56 -3.34 10.29
C LEU A 24 12.71 -4.08 10.99
N PRO A 25 12.49 -4.65 12.18
CA PRO A 25 13.46 -5.50 12.86
C PRO A 25 13.86 -6.73 12.04
N VAL A 26 15.16 -6.96 11.88
CA VAL A 26 15.73 -8.14 11.23
C VAL A 26 16.82 -8.80 12.09
N CYS A 27 17.11 -10.08 11.81
CA CYS A 27 18.08 -10.87 12.56
C CYS A 27 19.33 -11.19 11.72
N ILE A 28 20.52 -10.93 12.26
CA ILE A 28 21.82 -11.15 11.60
C ILE A 28 21.98 -12.60 11.14
N LYS A 29 21.78 -13.58 12.02
CA LYS A 29 21.88 -15.01 11.63
C LYS A 29 20.87 -15.41 10.57
N ASN A 30 19.68 -14.81 10.54
CA ASN A 30 18.69 -15.12 9.51
C ASN A 30 19.06 -14.49 8.16
N ILE A 31 19.68 -13.31 8.15
CA ILE A 31 20.26 -12.71 6.93
C ILE A 31 21.35 -13.62 6.38
N LEU A 32 22.32 -14.02 7.22
CA LEU A 32 23.47 -14.83 6.80
C LEU A 32 23.08 -16.22 6.30
N LYS A 33 22.10 -16.86 6.95
CA LYS A 33 21.62 -18.20 6.56
C LYS A 33 20.55 -18.17 5.47
N ASP A 34 19.99 -17.00 5.19
CA ASP A 34 18.81 -16.79 4.34
C ASP A 34 17.62 -17.71 4.73
N THR A 35 17.43 -17.93 6.04
CA THR A 35 16.45 -18.88 6.58
C THR A 35 15.03 -18.46 6.21
N ALA A 36 14.33 -19.31 5.43
CA ALA A 36 12.92 -19.08 5.11
C ALA A 36 12.07 -18.94 6.40
N PRO A 37 11.11 -18.00 6.45
CA PRO A 37 10.17 -17.91 7.56
C PRO A 37 9.38 -19.21 7.77
N ASP A 38 8.99 -19.45 9.02
CA ASP A 38 8.12 -20.57 9.35
C ASP A 38 6.74 -20.38 8.70
N LYS A 39 6.40 -21.27 7.77
CA LYS A 39 5.14 -21.22 7.03
C LYS A 39 3.91 -21.35 7.93
N SER A 40 4.05 -21.96 9.12
CA SER A 40 2.95 -22.12 10.06
C SER A 40 2.52 -20.80 10.71
N LEU A 41 3.38 -19.78 10.69
CA LEU A 41 3.11 -18.44 11.23
C LEU A 41 2.44 -17.51 10.22
N ILE A 42 2.32 -17.93 8.95
CA ILE A 42 1.88 -17.06 7.86
C ILE A 42 0.67 -17.70 7.17
N ASN A 43 -0.46 -16.99 7.20
CA ASN A 43 -1.62 -17.38 6.42
C ASN A 43 -1.38 -17.11 4.92
N LEU A 44 -0.83 -18.09 4.21
CA LEU A 44 -0.52 -18.00 2.78
C LEU A 44 -1.74 -17.84 1.88
N ASN A 45 -2.95 -18.15 2.37
CA ASN A 45 -4.17 -17.93 1.60
C ASN A 45 -4.51 -16.45 1.51
N THR A 46 -4.29 -15.70 2.60
CA THR A 46 -4.52 -14.25 2.67
C THR A 46 -3.28 -13.43 2.29
N ASN A 47 -2.08 -13.98 2.46
CA ASN A 47 -0.79 -13.32 2.19
C ASN A 47 -0.09 -13.82 0.91
N ARG A 48 -0.81 -13.83 -0.21
CA ARG A 48 -0.25 -14.28 -1.51
C ARG A 48 0.82 -13.34 -2.08
N ALA A 49 0.87 -12.10 -1.59
CA ALA A 49 1.86 -11.10 -2.00
C ALA A 49 3.25 -11.33 -1.39
N ILE A 50 3.35 -12.06 -0.27
CA ILE A 50 4.61 -12.32 0.41
C ILE A 50 5.24 -13.60 -0.13
N ASN A 51 6.48 -13.47 -0.60
CA ASN A 51 7.28 -14.61 -1.00
C ASN A 51 8.17 -15.05 0.16
N ILE A 52 7.79 -16.16 0.80
CA ILE A 52 8.51 -16.71 1.96
C ILE A 52 9.53 -17.80 1.58
N THR A 53 10.02 -17.80 0.33
CA THR A 53 10.99 -18.80 -0.13
C THR A 53 12.30 -18.71 0.65
N SER A 54 12.68 -17.50 1.06
CA SER A 54 13.87 -17.22 1.85
C SER A 54 13.68 -15.99 2.73
N TYR A 55 14.62 -15.71 3.63
CA TYR A 55 14.57 -14.52 4.48
C TYR A 55 14.61 -13.23 3.65
N MET A 56 15.54 -13.17 2.69
CA MET A 56 15.72 -12.02 1.83
C MET A 56 14.51 -11.78 0.92
N THR A 57 13.97 -12.82 0.29
CA THR A 57 12.76 -12.69 -0.56
C THR A 57 11.54 -12.24 0.24
N THR A 58 11.47 -12.61 1.53
CA THR A 58 10.43 -12.13 2.44
C THR A 58 10.57 -10.62 2.67
N ILE A 59 11.77 -10.14 3.04
CA ILE A 59 12.04 -8.71 3.22
C ILE A 59 11.69 -7.94 1.95
N GLN A 60 12.17 -8.41 0.79
CA GLN A 60 11.92 -7.78 -0.50
C GLN A 60 10.43 -7.59 -0.78
N THR A 61 9.61 -8.64 -0.56
CA THR A 61 8.17 -8.57 -0.83
C THR A 61 7.40 -7.72 0.20
N ILE A 62 7.86 -7.65 1.45
CA ILE A 62 7.32 -6.71 2.46
C ILE A 62 7.62 -5.26 2.05
N VAL A 63 8.86 -4.96 1.68
CA VAL A 63 9.29 -3.62 1.25
C VAL A 63 8.49 -3.17 0.03
N GLU A 64 8.31 -4.05 -0.96
CA GLU A 64 7.50 -3.76 -2.15
C GLU A 64 6.03 -3.49 -1.77
N ALA A 65 5.44 -4.31 -0.90
CA ALA A 65 4.06 -4.15 -0.44
C ALA A 65 3.83 -2.80 0.25
N LEU A 66 4.76 -2.37 1.11
CA LEU A 66 4.72 -1.06 1.77
C LEU A 66 4.94 0.10 0.76
N GLY A 67 5.80 -0.11 -0.23
CA GLY A 67 6.08 0.84 -1.30
C GLY A 67 4.85 1.24 -2.11
N TYR A 68 3.90 0.31 -2.35
CA TYR A 68 2.62 0.62 -3.01
C TYR A 68 1.77 1.66 -2.27
N ARG A 69 2.01 1.89 -0.99
CA ARG A 69 1.35 2.90 -0.16
C ARG A 69 2.27 4.05 0.23
N HIS A 70 3.43 4.16 -0.42
CA HIS A 70 4.45 5.18 -0.15
C HIS A 70 4.95 5.16 1.30
N ILE A 71 4.96 3.97 1.91
CA ILE A 71 5.47 3.76 3.26
C ILE A 71 6.94 3.37 3.13
N THR A 72 7.80 4.15 3.77
CA THR A 72 9.23 3.87 3.82
C THR A 72 9.58 2.79 4.81
N VAL A 73 10.76 2.19 4.64
CA VAL A 73 11.29 1.16 5.52
C VAL A 73 12.66 1.59 6.01
N MET A 74 12.82 1.64 7.34
CA MET A 74 14.12 1.63 8.00
C MET A 74 14.37 0.20 8.47
N ILE A 75 15.42 -0.45 7.96
CA ILE A 75 15.74 -1.83 8.36
C ILE A 75 16.58 -1.76 9.64
N SER A 76 16.08 -2.32 10.74
CA SER A 76 16.77 -2.33 12.03
C SER A 76 17.50 -3.65 12.21
N LEU A 77 18.82 -3.60 12.36
CA LEU A 77 19.66 -4.76 12.68
C LEU A 77 19.45 -5.13 14.15
N HIS A 78 18.32 -5.80 14.40
CA HIS A 78 17.68 -5.82 15.70
C HIS A 78 18.17 -6.93 16.61
N THR A 79 18.46 -8.12 16.06
CA THR A 79 18.96 -9.25 16.85
C THR A 79 20.12 -9.97 16.21
N LEU A 80 21.08 -10.44 17.03
CA LEU A 80 22.15 -11.31 16.55
C LEU A 80 21.63 -12.73 16.28
N ASP A 81 20.72 -13.24 17.11
CA ASP A 81 20.11 -14.56 17.00
C ASP A 81 18.58 -14.46 17.13
N PRO A 82 17.78 -15.36 16.53
CA PRO A 82 16.31 -15.27 16.58
C PRO A 82 15.69 -15.15 17.97
N LYS A 83 16.42 -15.50 19.04
CA LYS A 83 15.93 -15.39 20.43
C LYS A 83 16.64 -14.34 21.28
N LYS A 84 17.72 -13.74 20.80
CA LYS A 84 18.56 -12.84 21.61
C LYS A 84 19.01 -11.64 20.78
N SER A 85 18.68 -10.44 21.29
CA SER A 85 19.12 -9.17 20.70
C SER A 85 20.65 -9.10 20.60
N GLY A 86 21.34 -9.40 21.71
CA GLY A 86 22.78 -9.21 21.89
C GLY A 86 23.09 -7.78 22.35
N GLY A 87 23.86 -7.61 23.43
CA GLY A 87 24.14 -6.28 23.99
C GLY A 87 25.13 -5.44 23.21
N ALA A 88 25.88 -6.07 22.30
CA ALA A 88 26.77 -5.45 21.32
C ALA A 88 26.43 -5.91 19.90
N TRP A 89 27.07 -5.31 18.89
CA TRP A 89 26.91 -5.69 17.47
C TRP A 89 27.59 -7.02 17.11
N TYR A 90 28.40 -7.59 18.00
CA TYR A 90 28.95 -8.94 17.89
C TYR A 90 28.91 -9.63 19.25
N SER A 91 29.01 -10.96 19.27
CA SER A 91 29.02 -11.75 20.49
C SER A 91 29.66 -13.12 20.25
N GLU A 92 30.72 -13.41 20.99
CA GLU A 92 31.36 -14.74 20.99
C GLU A 92 30.37 -15.82 21.48
N ASP A 93 29.64 -15.53 22.57
CA ASP A 93 28.64 -16.43 23.16
C ASP A 93 27.51 -16.80 22.18
N LEU A 94 27.11 -15.85 21.33
CA LEU A 94 26.11 -16.10 20.29
C LEU A 94 26.72 -16.63 19.00
N GLY A 95 28.05 -16.70 18.88
CA GLY A 95 28.75 -17.12 17.66
C GLY A 95 28.46 -16.18 16.49
N VAL A 96 28.51 -14.87 16.74
CA VAL A 96 28.41 -13.83 15.71
C VAL A 96 29.64 -12.92 15.85
N SER A 97 30.55 -12.98 14.89
CA SER A 97 31.72 -12.10 14.84
C SER A 97 31.40 -10.73 14.23
N GLU A 98 32.30 -9.76 14.37
CA GLU A 98 32.21 -8.48 13.65
C GLU A 98 32.08 -8.68 12.13
N GLU A 99 32.87 -9.59 11.56
CA GLU A 99 32.83 -9.88 10.12
C GLU A 99 31.51 -10.54 9.69
N ASP A 100 30.91 -11.38 10.54
CA ASP A 100 29.57 -11.92 10.28
C ASP A 100 28.53 -10.80 10.21
N PHE A 101 28.61 -9.82 11.11
CA PHE A 101 27.72 -8.67 11.10
C PHE A 101 27.91 -7.82 9.84
N LEU A 102 29.16 -7.51 9.46
CA LEU A 102 29.47 -6.78 8.22
C LEU A 102 29.04 -7.54 6.96
N THR A 103 29.19 -8.87 6.95
CA THR A 103 28.70 -9.73 5.86
C THR A 103 27.17 -9.68 5.74
N ALA A 104 26.44 -9.54 6.85
CA ALA A 104 25.00 -9.34 6.82
C ALA A 104 24.62 -7.98 6.21
N VAL A 105 25.37 -6.92 6.53
CA VAL A 105 25.23 -5.59 5.90
C VAL A 105 25.46 -5.67 4.39
N ASP A 106 26.53 -6.35 3.96
CA ASP A 106 26.83 -6.56 2.53
C ASP A 106 25.73 -7.35 1.82
N THR A 107 25.16 -8.33 2.51
CA THR A 107 24.06 -9.13 1.99
C THR A 107 22.81 -8.26 1.79
N LEU A 108 22.51 -7.34 2.70
CA LEU A 108 21.39 -6.40 2.56
C LEU A 108 21.62 -5.41 1.43
N THR A 109 22.76 -4.70 1.43
CA THR A 109 23.04 -3.66 0.42
C THR A 109 23.07 -4.24 -1.00
N LYS A 110 23.71 -5.39 -1.19
CA LYS A 110 23.76 -6.10 -2.48
C LYS A 110 22.37 -6.46 -3.04
N ASN A 111 21.43 -6.84 -2.17
CA ASN A 111 20.11 -7.31 -2.59
C ASN A 111 19.04 -6.23 -2.61
N LEU A 112 19.24 -5.13 -1.87
CA LEU A 112 18.20 -4.12 -1.60
C LEU A 112 18.56 -2.72 -2.11
N CYS A 113 19.82 -2.42 -2.41
CA CYS A 113 20.20 -1.12 -2.99
C CYS A 113 19.91 -1.05 -4.50
N THR A 114 18.63 -1.02 -4.86
CA THR A 114 18.18 -0.87 -6.25
C THR A 114 16.98 0.06 -6.34
N SER A 115 16.69 0.58 -7.53
CA SER A 115 15.49 1.40 -7.76
C SER A 115 14.17 0.65 -7.49
N LYS A 116 14.21 -0.68 -7.40
CA LYS A 116 13.04 -1.49 -7.05
C LYS A 116 12.61 -1.30 -5.60
N TYR A 117 13.58 -1.14 -4.69
CA TYR A 117 13.37 -0.98 -3.25
C TYR A 117 13.62 0.47 -2.83
N TRP A 118 13.11 1.41 -3.64
CA TRP A 118 13.32 2.85 -3.50
C TRP A 118 12.85 3.42 -2.16
N ASN A 119 11.93 2.73 -1.48
CA ASN A 119 11.34 3.14 -0.21
C ASN A 119 12.17 2.71 1.00
N ILE A 120 13.36 2.13 0.83
CA ILE A 120 14.29 1.88 1.94
C ILE A 120 15.08 3.15 2.23
N LEU A 121 15.01 3.63 3.48
CA LEU A 121 15.76 4.79 3.96
C LEU A 121 17.23 4.45 4.24
N GLY A 122 17.48 3.25 4.76
CA GLY A 122 18.79 2.78 5.14
C GLY A 122 18.72 1.79 6.29
N LEU A 123 19.80 1.73 7.07
CA LEU A 123 19.92 0.82 8.20
C LEU A 123 19.94 1.59 9.51
N ASP A 124 19.14 1.10 10.45
CA ASP A 124 19.42 1.26 11.87
C ASP A 124 20.48 0.21 12.25
N LEU A 125 21.66 0.73 12.58
CA LEU A 125 22.92 0.00 12.51
C LEU A 125 23.02 -1.11 13.56
N LYS A 126 22.35 -0.97 14.71
CA LYS A 126 22.20 -2.00 15.73
C LYS A 126 21.18 -1.51 16.76
N ASN A 127 20.14 -2.33 17.00
CA ASN A 127 19.18 -2.07 18.06
C ASN A 127 19.79 -2.18 19.46
N GLU A 128 19.58 -1.16 20.28
CA GLU A 128 19.83 -1.13 21.72
C GLU A 128 21.19 -1.70 22.17
N PRO A 129 22.33 -1.17 21.70
CA PRO A 129 23.61 -1.42 22.35
C PRO A 129 23.49 -1.08 23.85
N HIS A 130 23.81 -2.04 24.72
CA HIS A 130 23.75 -1.88 26.17
C HIS A 130 24.89 -2.57 26.92
N GLU A 131 25.69 -3.36 26.21
CA GLU A 131 26.95 -3.95 26.70
C GLU A 131 28.13 -3.35 25.91
N CYS A 132 28.03 -2.07 25.54
CA CYS A 132 29.05 -1.34 24.79
C CYS A 132 29.46 -0.05 25.48
N SER A 133 30.71 0.36 25.26
CA SER A 133 31.16 1.71 25.56
C SER A 133 30.90 2.66 24.37
N TRP A 134 31.08 3.96 24.59
CA TRP A 134 31.12 4.98 23.55
C TRP A 134 32.51 5.63 23.55
N GLY A 135 33.35 5.32 22.57
CA GLY A 135 34.72 5.86 22.46
C GLY A 135 35.71 5.28 23.49
N GLY A 136 35.35 4.15 24.12
CA GLY A 136 36.09 3.54 25.22
C GLY A 136 36.64 2.14 24.92
N ASP A 137 36.45 1.24 25.89
CA ASP A 137 36.87 -0.17 25.82
C ASP A 137 35.96 -0.99 24.89
N ASP A 138 36.51 -2.03 24.27
CA ASP A 138 35.74 -2.94 23.42
C ASP A 138 34.77 -3.81 24.25
N PRO A 139 33.53 -4.05 23.79
CA PRO A 139 32.96 -3.55 22.53
C PRO A 139 32.66 -2.04 22.56
N ASP A 140 33.21 -1.30 21.59
CA ASP A 140 33.00 0.14 21.45
C ASP A 140 31.98 0.43 20.34
N TRP A 141 30.83 0.98 20.73
CA TRP A 141 29.75 1.24 19.79
C TRP A 141 30.03 2.42 18.86
N GLN A 142 30.78 3.44 19.29
CA GLN A 142 31.14 4.57 18.42
C GLN A 142 31.97 4.07 17.23
N LYS A 143 32.95 3.21 17.51
CA LYS A 143 33.78 2.57 16.48
C LYS A 143 32.96 1.59 15.62
N GLY A 144 32.11 0.78 16.25
CA GLY A 144 31.23 -0.16 15.56
C GLY A 144 30.29 0.54 14.58
N ALA A 145 29.56 1.56 15.04
CA ALA A 145 28.65 2.37 14.22
C ALA A 145 29.37 3.01 13.03
N THR A 146 30.56 3.57 13.26
CA THR A 146 31.42 4.13 12.19
C THR A 146 31.77 3.08 11.13
N LEU A 147 32.21 1.91 11.57
CA LEU A 147 32.62 0.82 10.68
C LEU A 147 31.44 0.24 9.88
N ILE A 148 30.34 -0.07 10.56
CA ILE A 148 29.12 -0.63 9.94
C ILE A 148 28.52 0.39 8.95
N GLY A 149 28.40 1.66 9.35
CA GLY A 149 27.83 2.69 8.51
C GLY A 149 28.65 2.95 7.24
N ASN A 150 29.98 2.97 7.34
CA ASN A 150 30.84 3.09 6.15
C ASN A 150 30.73 1.85 5.24
N ARG A 151 30.67 0.64 5.79
CA ARG A 151 30.44 -0.58 4.98
C ARG A 151 29.08 -0.53 4.27
N MET A 152 28.04 -0.08 4.96
CA MET A 152 26.71 0.10 4.37
C MET A 152 26.75 1.12 3.22
N LEU A 153 27.41 2.26 3.42
CA LEU A 153 27.47 3.34 2.43
C LEU A 153 28.33 2.99 1.21
N GLU A 154 29.35 2.13 1.37
CA GLU A 154 30.08 1.54 0.24
C GLU A 154 29.16 0.70 -0.65
N GLY A 155 28.29 -0.10 -0.04
CA GLY A 155 27.30 -0.91 -0.76
C GLY A 155 26.08 -0.11 -1.26
N CYS A 156 25.68 0.95 -0.56
CA CYS A 156 24.54 1.78 -0.92
C CYS A 156 24.71 3.25 -0.49
N PRO A 157 25.29 4.11 -1.35
CA PRO A 157 25.58 5.50 -1.00
C PRO A 157 24.33 6.38 -0.84
N ASN A 158 23.15 5.90 -1.23
CA ASN A 158 21.89 6.63 -1.07
C ASN A 158 21.25 6.45 0.31
N TRP A 159 21.62 5.40 1.04
CA TRP A 159 21.04 5.10 2.36
C TRP A 159 21.51 6.07 3.45
N LEU A 160 20.77 6.09 4.54
CA LEU A 160 21.07 6.79 5.81
C LEU A 160 21.46 5.77 6.89
N ALA A 161 22.36 6.17 7.77
CA ALA A 161 22.80 5.40 8.92
C ALA A 161 22.12 5.96 10.17
N PHE A 162 21.17 5.19 10.70
CA PHE A 162 20.49 5.52 11.95
C PHE A 162 21.29 4.93 13.11
N VAL A 163 21.73 5.79 14.02
CA VAL A 163 22.63 5.45 15.12
C VAL A 163 21.93 5.68 16.44
N GLU A 164 21.65 4.58 17.14
CA GLU A 164 21.18 4.58 18.52
C GLU A 164 22.34 4.85 19.50
N GLY A 165 22.01 5.03 20.78
CA GLY A 165 22.96 5.17 21.88
C GLY A 165 23.42 3.84 22.49
N ILE A 166 24.18 3.96 23.58
CA ILE A 166 24.51 2.83 24.47
C ILE A 166 23.55 2.77 25.67
N ALA A 167 23.82 1.91 26.65
CA ALA A 167 23.25 2.02 27.98
C ALA A 167 24.36 2.42 28.96
N SER A 168 24.19 3.56 29.64
CA SER A 168 25.10 4.03 30.68
C SER A 168 24.32 4.53 31.89
N LYS A 169 25.04 5.10 32.85
CA LYS A 169 24.48 5.78 34.01
C LYS A 169 25.12 7.16 34.14
N GLY A 170 24.32 8.13 34.55
CA GLY A 170 24.77 9.50 34.77
C GLY A 170 24.10 10.11 36.00
N THR A 171 24.41 11.37 36.29
CA THR A 171 23.71 12.17 37.30
C THR A 171 22.91 13.27 36.62
N ILE A 172 21.73 13.57 37.17
CA ILE A 172 20.87 14.66 36.73
C ILE A 172 20.25 15.35 37.94
N THR A 173 20.13 16.68 37.88
CA THR A 173 19.38 17.46 38.86
C THR A 173 17.98 17.72 38.35
N LEU A 174 16.98 17.17 39.02
CA LEU A 174 15.55 17.39 38.73
C LEU A 174 14.87 17.89 39.99
N ASN A 175 13.99 18.89 39.86
CA ASN A 175 13.18 19.42 40.95
C ASN A 175 13.98 19.83 42.21
N GLY A 176 15.23 20.25 42.02
CA GLY A 176 16.14 20.67 43.09
C GLY A 176 16.93 19.53 43.77
N GLU A 177 16.80 18.30 43.29
CA GLU A 177 17.51 17.12 43.80
C GLU A 177 18.40 16.50 42.72
N GLU A 178 19.66 16.22 43.05
CA GLU A 178 20.57 15.47 42.19
C GLU A 178 20.49 13.99 42.51
N ASN A 179 20.27 13.16 41.49
CA ASN A 179 20.23 11.72 41.63
C ASN A 179 20.81 11.02 40.38
N THR A 180 21.09 9.73 40.51
CA THR A 180 21.59 8.89 39.41
C THR A 180 20.44 8.43 38.54
N TYR A 181 20.62 8.49 37.22
CA TYR A 181 19.71 7.88 36.26
C TYR A 181 20.45 6.81 35.46
N PHE A 182 19.67 5.92 34.87
CA PHE A 182 20.14 4.92 33.91
C PHE A 182 19.51 5.24 32.56
N ASP A 183 20.30 5.15 31.50
CA ASP A 183 19.80 5.28 30.15
C ASP A 183 18.86 4.12 29.82
N TRP A 184 17.84 4.40 29.02
CA TRP A 184 17.20 3.35 28.25
C TRP A 184 18.25 2.72 27.34
N TRP A 185 18.16 1.41 27.09
CA TRP A 185 19.04 0.79 26.12
C TRP A 185 18.85 1.47 24.76
N GLY A 186 19.93 1.79 24.05
CA GLY A 186 19.84 2.61 22.82
C GLY A 186 19.61 4.11 23.06
N GLY A 187 19.49 4.58 24.31
CA GLY A 187 19.22 5.98 24.64
C GLY A 187 20.44 6.80 25.06
N GLY A 188 21.53 6.15 25.51
CA GLY A 188 22.71 6.83 26.05
C GLY A 188 23.60 7.45 24.97
N LEU A 189 23.44 8.75 24.73
CA LEU A 189 24.22 9.55 23.78
C LEU A 189 24.85 10.81 24.42
N ALA A 190 24.96 10.83 25.76
CA ALA A 190 25.45 11.99 26.51
C ALA A 190 26.90 12.40 26.13
N ASP A 191 27.71 11.46 25.64
CA ASP A 191 29.11 11.69 25.24
C ASP A 191 29.29 11.82 23.70
N ALA A 192 28.23 11.54 22.92
CA ALA A 192 28.30 11.46 21.46
C ALA A 192 28.63 12.79 20.78
N GLY A 193 28.30 13.93 21.39
CA GLY A 193 28.65 15.24 20.85
C GLY A 193 30.14 15.56 20.94
N GLY A 194 30.85 14.94 21.89
CA GLY A 194 32.30 15.07 22.04
C GLY A 194 33.10 14.09 21.17
N ASP A 195 32.51 12.94 20.86
CA ASP A 195 33.09 11.89 20.02
C ASP A 195 32.04 11.33 19.04
N PRO A 196 31.70 12.09 17.98
CA PRO A 196 30.62 11.70 17.07
C PRO A 196 31.03 10.56 16.15
N VAL A 197 30.05 9.82 15.65
CA VAL A 197 30.22 8.88 14.54
C VAL A 197 30.45 9.67 13.25
N THR A 198 31.47 9.29 12.46
CA THR A 198 31.82 9.98 11.21
C THR A 198 31.87 9.01 10.04
N PHE A 199 31.24 9.37 8.93
CA PHE A 199 31.22 8.57 7.71
C PHE A 199 32.01 9.23 6.56
N ASP A 200 32.48 8.42 5.63
CA ASP A 200 33.19 8.87 4.42
C ASP A 200 32.26 9.63 3.46
N VAL A 201 30.95 9.41 3.56
CA VAL A 201 29.92 10.13 2.81
C VAL A 201 29.22 11.12 3.74
N GLU A 202 29.25 12.40 3.36
CA GLU A 202 28.63 13.47 4.14
C GLU A 202 27.11 13.33 4.24
N ASN A 203 26.53 13.90 5.31
CA ASN A 203 25.08 14.02 5.52
C ASN A 203 24.33 12.67 5.55
N LYS A 204 24.95 11.63 6.13
CA LYS A 204 24.38 10.28 6.24
C LYS A 204 23.97 9.84 7.64
N LEU A 205 24.41 10.57 8.66
CA LEU A 205 24.09 10.28 10.05
C LEU A 205 22.67 10.76 10.39
N VAL A 206 21.93 9.90 11.09
CA VAL A 206 20.68 10.24 11.78
C VAL A 206 20.76 9.68 13.19
N TRP A 207 20.52 10.51 14.20
CA TRP A 207 20.41 10.03 15.58
C TRP A 207 19.07 9.33 15.79
N ALA A 208 19.09 8.13 16.38
CA ALA A 208 17.91 7.30 16.59
C ALA A 208 17.77 6.79 18.04
N PRO A 209 17.83 7.65 19.08
CA PRO A 209 17.78 7.21 20.46
C PRO A 209 16.45 6.54 20.81
N HIS A 210 16.49 5.68 21.84
CA HIS A 210 15.29 5.09 22.45
C HIS A 210 14.94 5.80 23.76
N TYR A 211 13.63 5.97 24.01
CA TYR A 211 13.13 6.54 25.25
C TYR A 211 11.75 6.01 25.59
N TYR A 212 11.64 5.33 26.72
CA TYR A 212 10.45 4.59 27.10
C TYR A 212 9.71 5.22 28.30
N ASN A 213 8.60 4.60 28.68
CA ASN A 213 7.79 4.98 29.82
C ASN A 213 7.77 3.86 30.87
N THR A 214 6.96 4.05 31.93
CA THR A 214 6.88 3.09 33.06
C THR A 214 6.53 1.67 32.63
N GLY A 215 5.79 1.47 31.53
CA GLY A 215 5.45 0.13 31.04
C GLY A 215 6.68 -0.76 30.86
N VAL A 216 7.80 -0.17 30.45
CA VAL A 216 9.09 -0.86 30.31
C VAL A 216 9.87 -0.88 31.61
N SER A 217 10.01 0.27 32.29
CA SER A 217 10.69 0.35 33.58
C SER A 217 10.21 1.56 34.41
N PRO A 218 9.89 1.41 35.71
CA PRO A 218 9.53 2.52 36.60
C PRO A 218 10.74 3.40 36.96
N ALA A 219 11.19 4.23 36.02
CA ALA A 219 12.28 5.17 36.27
C ALA A 219 11.88 6.21 37.32
N TRP A 220 12.75 6.44 38.32
CA TRP A 220 12.43 7.29 39.48
C TRP A 220 11.99 8.71 39.09
N TYR A 221 12.55 9.26 38.00
CA TYR A 221 12.27 10.61 37.54
C TYR A 221 10.86 10.77 36.94
N LEU A 222 10.10 9.69 36.79
CA LEU A 222 8.69 9.72 36.41
C LEU A 222 7.75 9.82 37.63
N TYR A 223 8.30 9.79 38.85
CA TYR A 223 7.56 9.75 40.11
C TYR A 223 8.07 10.80 41.11
N ALA A 224 7.19 11.24 42.01
CA ALA A 224 7.56 12.12 43.12
C ALA A 224 8.31 11.36 44.22
N SER A 225 7.96 10.09 44.41
CA SER A 225 8.60 9.16 45.36
C SER A 225 8.22 7.73 45.03
N GLY A 226 8.95 6.78 45.60
CA GLY A 226 8.65 5.35 45.58
C GLY A 226 9.86 4.53 46.02
N THR A 227 9.65 3.25 46.36
CA THR A 227 10.73 2.34 46.76
C THR A 227 10.80 1.18 45.78
N GLN A 228 11.92 1.04 45.08
CA GLN A 228 12.09 -0.03 44.11
C GLN A 228 12.33 -1.37 44.82
N ASN A 229 11.54 -2.39 44.49
CA ASN A 229 11.72 -3.75 45.00
C ASN A 229 12.66 -4.59 44.13
N ALA A 230 12.85 -5.86 44.49
CA ALA A 230 13.81 -6.75 43.82
C ALA A 230 13.42 -7.05 42.36
N GLU A 231 12.12 -7.01 42.06
CA GLU A 231 11.56 -7.20 40.72
C GLU A 231 11.59 -5.91 39.88
N GLY A 232 12.02 -4.79 40.46
CA GLY A 232 12.09 -3.49 39.80
C GLY A 232 10.80 -2.68 39.87
N ALA A 233 9.75 -3.21 40.50
CA ALA A 233 8.50 -2.49 40.70
C ALA A 233 8.67 -1.40 41.76
N LEU A 234 7.96 -0.29 41.60
CA LEU A 234 8.08 0.88 42.45
C LEU A 234 6.93 0.90 43.47
N GLU A 235 7.19 0.36 44.65
CA GLU A 235 6.21 0.31 45.75
C GLU A 235 5.99 1.70 46.35
N ASP A 236 4.78 1.94 46.87
CA ASP A 236 4.37 3.21 47.48
C ASP A 236 4.63 4.44 46.59
N TYR A 237 4.53 4.26 45.27
CA TYR A 237 4.80 5.33 44.31
C TYR A 237 3.82 6.50 44.48
N VAL A 238 4.31 7.70 44.21
CA VAL A 238 3.48 8.91 44.11
C VAL A 238 3.66 9.50 42.72
N GLU A 239 2.56 9.59 41.97
CA GLU A 239 2.57 10.15 40.62
C GLU A 239 2.82 11.66 40.64
N LEU A 240 3.59 12.14 39.66
CA LEU A 240 3.84 13.56 39.45
C LEU A 240 2.61 14.26 38.83
N ASP A 241 2.48 15.56 39.12
CA ASP A 241 1.62 16.45 38.33
C ASP A 241 2.19 16.67 36.91
N ASP A 242 1.35 17.17 36.01
CA ASP A 242 1.69 17.31 34.59
C ASP A 242 2.89 18.23 34.33
N ASP A 243 2.99 19.35 35.04
CA ASP A 243 4.09 20.32 34.81
C ASP A 243 5.42 19.74 35.26
N THR A 244 5.44 19.06 36.42
CA THR A 244 6.64 18.41 36.93
C THR A 244 7.05 17.21 36.07
N LEU A 245 6.09 16.36 35.66
CA LEU A 245 6.37 15.22 34.79
C LEU A 245 6.89 15.66 33.42
N ARG A 246 6.25 16.66 32.80
CA ARG A 246 6.71 17.24 31.52
C ARG A 246 8.13 17.77 31.62
N ASN A 247 8.43 18.56 32.66
CA ASN A 247 9.78 19.07 32.89
C ASN A 247 10.80 17.94 33.06
N ASN A 248 10.46 16.89 33.80
CA ASN A 248 11.36 15.76 34.00
C ASN A 248 11.64 15.03 32.69
N VAL A 249 10.61 14.76 31.87
CA VAL A 249 10.76 14.12 30.54
C VAL A 249 11.64 14.98 29.62
N GLU A 250 11.39 16.30 29.54
CA GLU A 250 12.22 17.21 28.74
C GLU A 250 13.69 17.16 29.17
N LYS A 251 13.96 17.28 30.48
CA LYS A 251 15.32 17.35 31.00
C LYS A 251 16.08 16.04 30.87
N THR A 252 15.43 14.90 31.07
CA THR A 252 16.08 13.59 30.88
C THR A 252 16.35 13.32 29.41
N MET A 253 15.39 13.60 28.50
CA MET A 253 15.63 13.47 27.06
C MET A 253 16.78 14.36 26.59
N ASP A 254 16.81 15.64 26.99
CA ASP A 254 17.89 16.56 26.65
C ASP A 254 19.25 16.08 27.18
N LYS A 255 19.28 15.62 28.44
CA LYS A 255 20.48 15.09 29.08
C LYS A 255 21.01 13.82 28.42
N MET A 256 20.13 12.92 27.97
CA MET A 256 20.49 11.65 27.36
C MET A 256 20.93 11.83 25.90
N PHE A 257 20.24 12.65 25.13
CA PHE A 257 20.48 12.78 23.68
C PHE A 257 20.03 14.09 23.05
N GLY A 258 19.01 14.78 23.58
CA GLY A 258 18.37 15.92 22.91
C GLY A 258 19.31 17.10 22.62
N TYR A 259 20.34 17.29 23.47
CA TYR A 259 21.35 18.33 23.27
C TYR A 259 22.09 18.22 21.93
N LEU A 260 22.15 17.02 21.31
CA LEU A 260 22.83 16.78 20.04
C LEU A 260 22.24 17.61 18.89
N LEU A 261 20.96 17.95 18.95
CA LEU A 261 20.31 18.85 17.98
C LEU A 261 20.93 20.25 17.98
N GLY A 262 21.53 20.66 19.11
CA GLY A 262 22.30 21.91 19.22
C GLY A 262 23.79 21.77 18.88
N VAL A 263 24.32 20.55 18.84
CA VAL A 263 25.72 20.26 18.49
C VAL A 263 25.94 20.33 16.99
N ASP A 264 25.05 19.70 16.21
CA ASP A 264 25.03 19.80 14.76
C ASP A 264 23.59 19.96 14.24
N THR A 265 23.28 21.17 13.77
CA THR A 265 21.97 21.53 13.25
C THR A 265 21.64 20.87 11.89
N ASN A 266 22.60 20.20 11.25
CA ASN A 266 22.39 19.49 9.99
C ASN A 266 22.06 18.01 10.18
N THR A 267 22.32 17.45 11.37
CA THR A 267 22.03 16.05 11.66
C THR A 267 20.60 15.90 12.15
N ALA A 268 19.82 15.04 11.48
CA ALA A 268 18.45 14.74 11.88
C ALA A 268 18.42 13.84 13.12
N MET A 269 17.37 13.98 13.92
CA MET A 269 17.04 13.06 15.00
C MET A 269 15.64 12.50 14.80
N VAL A 270 15.51 11.20 14.96
CA VAL A 270 14.23 10.49 15.04
C VAL A 270 14.19 9.69 16.33
N MET A 271 13.03 9.53 16.96
CA MET A 271 12.92 8.54 18.04
C MET A 271 12.97 7.13 17.44
N GLY A 272 13.99 6.33 17.79
CA GLY A 272 14.20 4.97 17.26
C GLY A 272 13.14 3.99 17.77
N GLU A 273 12.82 4.07 19.05
CA GLU A 273 11.67 3.46 19.71
C GLU A 273 11.21 4.35 20.87
N PHE A 274 9.90 4.47 21.06
CA PHE A 274 9.31 5.14 22.20
C PHE A 274 7.88 4.65 22.45
N ALA A 275 7.28 5.14 23.54
CA ALA A 275 5.96 4.78 24.06
C ALA A 275 5.95 3.47 24.88
N GLY A 276 4.85 2.74 24.85
CA GLY A 276 4.63 1.53 25.65
C GLY A 276 3.14 1.26 25.80
N LEU A 277 2.69 0.90 27.00
CA LEU A 277 1.26 0.92 27.30
C LEU A 277 0.70 2.34 27.17
N TYR A 278 -0.50 2.49 26.61
CA TYR A 278 -1.12 3.79 26.38
C TYR A 278 -2.60 3.78 26.74
N GLY A 279 -3.41 2.96 26.07
CA GLY A 279 -4.83 2.80 26.36
C GLY A 279 -5.11 1.89 27.56
N LYS A 280 -4.13 1.04 27.93
CA LYS A 280 -4.24 0.11 29.07
C LYS A 280 -3.55 0.62 30.34
N ASP A 281 -3.15 1.89 30.39
CA ASP A 281 -2.48 2.46 31.57
C ASP A 281 -3.37 2.39 32.82
N ALA A 282 -2.90 1.66 33.84
CA ALA A 282 -3.62 1.43 35.09
C ALA A 282 -3.28 2.45 36.18
N HIS A 283 -2.40 3.42 35.92
CA HIS A 283 -2.08 4.45 36.90
C HIS A 283 -3.26 5.42 37.12
N PRO A 284 -3.56 5.84 38.36
CA PRO A 284 -4.64 6.79 38.64
C PRO A 284 -4.59 8.11 37.85
N LEU A 285 -3.41 8.68 37.65
CA LEU A 285 -3.20 9.87 36.82
C LEU A 285 -2.75 9.54 35.39
N LEU A 286 -2.67 8.26 35.01
CA LEU A 286 -2.21 7.81 33.70
C LEU A 286 -0.75 8.22 33.41
N THR A 287 0.17 8.04 34.37
CA THR A 287 1.60 8.40 34.22
C THR A 287 2.27 7.77 32.99
N THR A 288 1.96 6.53 32.63
CA THR A 288 2.55 5.86 31.44
C THR A 288 2.11 6.56 30.15
N LYS A 289 0.80 6.82 30.02
CA LYS A 289 0.22 7.56 28.89
C LYS A 289 0.76 8.98 28.82
N ARG A 290 0.72 9.73 29.94
CA ARG A 290 1.20 11.13 30.03
C ARG A 290 2.68 11.24 29.69
N THR A 291 3.51 10.28 30.10
CA THR A 291 4.93 10.24 29.71
C THR A 291 5.07 10.16 28.19
N THR A 292 4.26 9.33 27.53
CA THR A 292 4.26 9.25 26.05
C THR A 292 3.81 10.57 25.41
N ASP A 293 2.76 11.18 25.94
CA ASP A 293 2.26 12.47 25.45
C ASP A 293 3.35 13.56 25.57
N PHE A 294 4.03 13.65 26.71
CA PHE A 294 5.10 14.62 26.92
C PHE A 294 6.36 14.32 26.10
N THR A 295 6.68 13.06 25.84
CA THR A 295 7.74 12.70 24.87
C THR A 295 7.41 13.26 23.49
N ILE A 296 6.17 13.12 23.02
CA ILE A 296 5.72 13.69 21.73
C ILE A 296 5.79 15.22 21.77
N GLU A 297 5.36 15.87 22.86
CA GLU A 297 5.48 17.32 23.01
C GLU A 297 6.94 17.79 22.90
N VAL A 298 7.89 17.11 23.55
CA VAL A 298 9.33 17.42 23.48
C VAL A 298 9.86 17.25 22.06
N MET A 299 9.46 16.18 21.36
CA MET A 299 9.83 15.94 19.96
C MET A 299 9.38 17.09 19.05
N LEU A 300 8.13 17.55 19.20
CA LEU A 300 7.56 18.64 18.43
C LEU A 300 8.25 19.97 18.73
N GLN A 301 8.48 20.28 20.01
CA GLN A 301 9.13 21.52 20.44
C GLN A 301 10.59 21.61 19.99
N SER A 302 11.31 20.48 20.05
CA SER A 302 12.74 20.41 19.74
C SER A 302 13.02 20.22 18.25
N GLY A 303 12.00 19.97 17.42
CA GLY A 303 12.14 19.86 15.97
C GLY A 303 12.68 18.51 15.48
N TYR A 304 12.29 17.42 16.13
CA TYR A 304 12.65 16.06 15.70
C TYR A 304 12.04 15.79 14.31
N ALA A 305 12.74 15.01 13.48
CA ALA A 305 12.31 14.69 12.12
C ALA A 305 11.20 13.62 12.06
N GLY A 306 10.98 12.88 13.16
CA GLY A 306 10.04 11.77 13.21
C GLY A 306 10.24 10.89 14.45
N GLY A 307 9.52 9.77 14.47
CA GLY A 307 9.72 8.73 15.46
C GLY A 307 9.00 7.44 15.11
N TYR A 308 9.47 6.33 15.65
CA TYR A 308 8.87 5.01 15.50
C TYR A 308 8.32 4.58 16.86
N MET A 309 7.00 4.67 17.02
CA MET A 309 6.34 4.19 18.24
C MET A 309 6.38 2.66 18.27
N TRP A 310 6.73 2.12 19.44
CA TRP A 310 6.72 0.68 19.71
C TRP A 310 5.38 0.30 20.39
N SER A 311 4.50 -0.50 19.77
CA SER A 311 4.60 -1.01 18.40
C SER A 311 3.24 -1.14 17.68
N LEU A 312 3.29 -1.47 16.39
CA LEU A 312 2.11 -1.89 15.62
C LEU A 312 1.48 -3.17 16.19
N ASN A 313 2.31 -4.06 16.72
CA ASN A 313 1.95 -5.41 17.10
C ASN A 313 1.20 -5.44 18.45
N PRO A 314 0.02 -6.08 18.53
CA PRO A 314 -0.74 -6.19 19.79
C PRO A 314 -0.01 -6.96 20.88
N GLU A 315 0.87 -7.91 20.49
CA GLU A 315 1.59 -8.78 21.42
C GLU A 315 2.88 -8.19 21.99
N SER A 316 3.22 -6.93 21.69
CA SER A 316 4.35 -6.24 22.34
C SER A 316 4.17 -6.25 23.86
N ALA A 317 5.16 -6.78 24.57
CA ALA A 317 5.08 -7.05 26.02
C ALA A 317 5.79 -5.98 26.86
N TYR A 318 5.18 -5.64 27.99
CA TYR A 318 5.61 -4.65 28.97
C TYR A 318 5.57 -5.28 30.38
N GLN A 319 6.46 -4.82 31.27
CA GLN A 319 6.71 -5.49 32.55
C GLN A 319 5.98 -4.85 33.73
N TYR A 320 5.47 -3.62 33.61
CA TYR A 320 4.88 -2.90 34.75
C TYR A 320 3.56 -2.23 34.39
N ASN A 321 2.51 -2.49 35.17
CA ASN A 321 1.23 -1.77 35.05
C ASN A 321 0.32 -1.97 36.30
N PRO A 322 0.16 -0.96 37.18
CA PRO A 322 0.95 0.27 37.25
C PRO A 322 2.36 0.00 37.80
N ALA A 323 3.10 1.04 38.19
CA ALA A 323 4.52 0.96 38.56
C ALA A 323 4.85 -0.06 39.67
N ASP A 324 3.92 -0.30 40.61
CA ASP A 324 4.07 -1.24 41.72
C ASP A 324 3.77 -2.71 41.35
N THR A 325 3.31 -2.96 40.13
CA THR A 325 2.81 -4.26 39.70
C THR A 325 3.65 -4.81 38.56
N TYR A 326 4.61 -5.67 38.90
CA TYR A 326 5.39 -6.45 37.94
C TYR A 326 4.56 -7.58 37.32
N GLY A 327 4.63 -7.74 36.01
CA GLY A 327 3.86 -8.74 35.27
C GLY A 327 4.21 -8.81 33.79
N THR A 328 3.25 -9.26 32.98
CA THR A 328 3.34 -9.21 31.52
C THR A 328 2.04 -8.64 30.98
N PHE A 329 2.16 -7.47 30.37
CA PHE A 329 1.05 -6.72 29.80
C PHE A 329 1.33 -6.51 28.32
N THR A 330 0.31 -6.57 27.47
CA THR A 330 0.49 -6.42 26.02
C THR A 330 -0.36 -5.30 25.46
N GLU A 331 0.22 -4.49 24.58
CA GLU A 331 -0.48 -3.46 23.84
C GLU A 331 0.28 -3.06 22.57
N GLY A 332 -0.46 -2.77 21.51
CA GLY A 332 0.05 -2.11 20.30
C GLY A 332 -1.05 -1.29 19.62
N LEU A 333 -0.79 -0.79 18.42
CA LEU A 333 -1.76 -0.05 17.62
C LEU A 333 -2.93 -0.89 17.10
N LEU A 334 -2.75 -2.20 17.01
CA LEU A 334 -3.80 -3.15 16.71
C LEU A 334 -4.23 -3.86 17.99
N GLU A 335 -5.46 -4.38 18.00
CA GLU A 335 -5.94 -5.33 19.00
C GLU A 335 -5.49 -6.76 18.64
N ASP A 336 -5.66 -7.71 19.56
CA ASP A 336 -5.20 -9.12 19.44
C ASP A 336 -5.74 -9.88 18.21
N ASP A 337 -6.76 -9.32 17.53
CA ASP A 337 -7.30 -9.86 16.28
C ASP A 337 -6.49 -9.46 15.03
N TRP A 338 -5.48 -8.59 15.18
CA TRP A 338 -4.61 -8.06 14.12
C TRP A 338 -5.33 -7.26 13.02
N ILE A 339 -6.57 -6.84 13.25
CA ILE A 339 -7.41 -6.15 12.27
C ILE A 339 -8.03 -4.89 12.88
N THR A 340 -8.48 -4.97 14.12
CA THR A 340 -9.14 -3.87 14.82
C THR A 340 -8.09 -2.87 15.31
N PRO A 341 -8.21 -1.57 14.96
CA PRO A 341 -7.37 -0.54 15.53
C PRO A 341 -7.62 -0.38 17.03
N ASN A 342 -6.56 -0.33 17.83
CA ASN A 342 -6.61 0.24 19.18
C ASN A 342 -6.79 1.75 19.06
N LYS A 343 -8.05 2.19 19.01
CA LYS A 343 -8.40 3.58 18.70
C LYS A 343 -7.81 4.57 19.71
N VAL A 344 -7.71 4.21 20.98
CA VAL A 344 -7.15 5.09 22.01
C VAL A 344 -5.68 5.36 21.72
N PHE A 345 -4.91 4.33 21.39
CA PHE A 345 -3.49 4.47 21.09
C PHE A 345 -3.26 5.15 19.74
N VAL A 346 -4.01 4.78 18.70
CA VAL A 346 -3.94 5.42 17.38
C VAL A 346 -4.26 6.91 17.47
N ASP A 347 -5.34 7.30 18.15
CA ASP A 347 -5.74 8.71 18.32
C ASP A 347 -4.68 9.47 19.16
N GLY A 348 -4.02 8.83 20.12
CA GLY A 348 -2.96 9.43 20.93
C GLY A 348 -1.69 9.73 20.13
N ILE A 349 -1.23 8.77 19.33
CA ILE A 349 -0.04 8.94 18.48
C ILE A 349 -0.26 9.92 17.33
N ALA A 350 -1.52 10.19 16.94
CA ALA A 350 -1.85 11.19 15.93
C ALA A 350 -1.37 12.62 16.29
N ALA A 351 -0.97 12.90 17.54
CA ALA A 351 -0.29 14.15 17.89
C ALA A 351 1.01 14.38 17.09
N LEU A 352 1.65 13.32 16.59
CA LEU A 352 2.81 13.42 15.71
C LEU A 352 2.48 13.96 14.31
N ASP A 353 1.21 14.07 13.92
CA ASP A 353 0.79 14.68 12.65
C ASP A 353 1.29 16.14 12.51
N GLU A 354 1.58 16.80 13.64
CA GLU A 354 2.08 18.17 13.71
C GLU A 354 3.60 18.29 13.46
N ILE A 355 4.31 17.17 13.26
CA ILE A 355 5.73 17.23 12.89
C ILE A 355 5.91 18.05 11.61
N LYS A 356 6.82 19.01 11.68
CA LYS A 356 7.10 19.91 10.56
C LYS A 356 7.54 19.13 9.33
N ASN A 357 6.88 19.40 8.20
CA ASN A 357 7.12 18.76 6.91
C ASN A 357 6.77 17.26 6.85
N LEU A 358 6.02 16.72 7.82
CA LEU A 358 5.53 15.35 7.74
C LEU A 358 4.64 15.17 6.51
N LYS A 359 5.02 14.21 5.66
CA LYS A 359 4.31 13.88 4.43
C LYS A 359 4.62 12.45 4.03
N MET A 360 3.71 11.83 3.27
CA MET A 360 4.01 10.56 2.61
C MET A 360 5.25 10.72 1.74
N PHE A 361 6.10 9.69 1.73
CA PHE A 361 7.40 9.80 1.10
C PHE A 361 7.23 10.07 -0.41
N PRO A 362 7.95 11.07 -0.96
CA PRO A 362 7.77 11.47 -2.34
C PRO A 362 8.33 10.38 -3.27
N CYS A 363 7.71 10.22 -4.44
CA CYS A 363 8.35 9.47 -5.51
C CYS A 363 9.54 10.29 -6.04
N PHE A 364 10.72 9.68 -6.13
CA PHE A 364 11.88 10.33 -6.76
C PHE A 364 11.85 10.14 -8.27
N GLU A 365 12.03 11.22 -9.03
CA GLU A 365 12.24 11.15 -10.47
C GLU A 365 13.53 10.38 -10.74
N VAL A 366 13.46 9.26 -11.47
CA VAL A 366 14.66 8.62 -12.01
C VAL A 366 15.02 9.39 -13.28
N GLU A 367 16.13 10.14 -13.28
CA GLU A 367 16.72 10.60 -14.52
C GLU A 367 17.17 9.38 -15.32
N MET A 368 16.37 9.00 -16.31
CA MET A 368 16.81 8.08 -17.36
C MET A 368 17.91 8.82 -18.13
N THR A 369 19.17 8.52 -17.81
CA THR A 369 20.28 8.97 -18.65
C THR A 369 20.00 8.45 -20.06
N SER A 370 19.71 9.37 -20.99
CA SER A 370 19.57 9.01 -22.40
C SER A 370 20.92 8.46 -22.84
N ALA A 371 21.01 7.15 -23.02
CA ALA A 371 22.16 6.54 -23.67
C ALA A 371 22.33 7.23 -25.04
N ALA A 372 23.39 8.03 -25.14
CA ALA A 372 23.99 8.64 -26.32
C ALA A 372 23.16 8.56 -27.62
N GLY A 373 22.22 9.49 -27.78
CA GLY A 373 21.74 9.88 -29.10
C GLY A 373 22.83 10.69 -29.82
N SER A 374 23.86 10.03 -30.35
CA SER A 374 24.68 10.47 -31.50
C SER A 374 25.79 9.47 -31.80
N SER A 375 25.51 8.47 -32.67
CA SER A 375 26.47 7.90 -33.66
C SER A 375 25.95 6.68 -34.43
N ILE A 376 24.76 6.14 -34.13
CA ILE A 376 24.26 4.89 -34.76
C ILE A 376 23.66 5.10 -36.17
N LEU A 377 23.84 6.27 -36.79
CA LEU A 377 23.43 6.54 -38.18
C LEU A 377 24.56 6.44 -39.22
N ALA A 378 25.78 6.06 -38.82
CA ALA A 378 26.90 5.88 -39.76
C ALA A 378 27.40 4.42 -39.87
N GLY A 379 26.82 3.47 -39.12
CA GLY A 379 27.32 2.09 -39.05
C GLY A 379 26.43 1.01 -39.68
N ILE A 380 25.21 1.33 -40.11
CA ILE A 380 24.21 0.33 -40.58
C ILE A 380 24.15 0.23 -42.13
N LEU A 381 25.23 0.64 -42.81
CA LEU A 381 25.38 0.45 -44.26
C LEU A 381 26.65 -0.33 -44.61
N GLN A 382 26.97 -1.34 -43.82
CA GLN A 382 27.91 -2.43 -44.15
C GLN A 382 27.56 -3.57 -43.19
N PHE A 383 27.51 -4.81 -43.68
CA PHE A 383 27.00 -6.02 -43.00
C PHE A 383 25.49 -6.28 -43.11
N VAL A 384 24.96 -6.12 -44.32
CA VAL A 384 24.02 -7.12 -44.87
C VAL A 384 24.89 -8.21 -45.49
N GLU A 385 24.57 -9.49 -45.26
CA GLU A 385 25.38 -10.70 -45.54
C GLU A 385 26.42 -11.08 -44.47
N ALA A 386 25.96 -11.76 -43.40
CA ALA A 386 26.65 -12.88 -42.72
C ALA A 386 26.14 -13.06 -41.28
N ALA A 387 24.88 -13.45 -41.10
CA ALA A 387 24.41 -14.10 -39.86
C ALA A 387 23.03 -14.74 -40.06
N ALA A 388 22.83 -15.45 -41.18
CA ALA A 388 21.94 -16.60 -41.15
C ALA A 388 22.78 -17.77 -40.62
N VAL A 389 22.23 -18.53 -39.67
CA VAL A 389 22.87 -19.67 -38.97
C VAL A 389 23.69 -19.29 -37.72
N SER A 390 22.99 -18.94 -36.64
CA SER A 390 23.14 -19.55 -35.29
C SER A 390 22.49 -18.66 -34.23
N LEU A 391 21.21 -18.93 -33.92
CA LEU A 391 20.63 -18.61 -32.61
C LEU A 391 19.44 -19.52 -32.31
N ALA A 392 19.74 -20.81 -32.16
CA ALA A 392 19.07 -21.58 -31.12
C ALA A 392 19.81 -21.28 -29.81
N VAL A 393 19.07 -21.12 -28.72
CA VAL A 393 19.53 -20.77 -27.35
C VAL A 393 19.70 -19.27 -27.09
N LEU A 394 18.58 -18.59 -26.79
CA LEU A 394 18.39 -17.53 -25.75
C LEU A 394 17.15 -16.67 -26.08
N THR A 395 15.95 -17.21 -25.83
CA THR A 395 14.73 -16.40 -25.62
C THR A 395 13.99 -16.95 -24.41
N ALA A 396 14.38 -16.51 -23.22
CA ALA A 396 13.65 -16.72 -21.98
C ALA A 396 13.77 -15.47 -21.10
N SER A 397 13.13 -14.39 -21.53
CA SER A 397 12.79 -13.25 -20.68
C SER A 397 11.27 -13.16 -20.61
N LYS A 398 10.72 -13.72 -19.53
CA LYS A 398 9.29 -13.61 -19.17
C LYS A 398 8.97 -12.14 -18.84
N PRO A 399 7.84 -11.58 -19.30
CA PRO A 399 7.32 -10.33 -18.76
C PRO A 399 6.71 -10.55 -17.37
N LEU A 400 6.85 -9.55 -16.49
CA LEU A 400 6.37 -9.54 -15.10
C LEU A 400 4.86 -9.77 -15.03
N SER A 401 4.44 -10.79 -14.28
CA SER A 401 3.06 -11.06 -13.87
C SER A 401 2.76 -10.34 -12.55
N MET A 402 1.73 -9.49 -12.54
CA MET A 402 1.15 -8.90 -11.34
C MET A 402 0.01 -9.80 -10.86
N GLU A 403 0.13 -10.42 -9.69
CA GLU A 403 -0.87 -11.33 -9.12
C GLU A 403 -1.69 -10.60 -8.05
N VAL A 404 -3.01 -10.46 -8.27
CA VAL A 404 -3.99 -10.00 -7.28
C VAL A 404 -4.99 -11.13 -7.10
N ARG A 405 -5.22 -11.58 -5.86
CA ARG A 405 -6.18 -12.66 -5.55
C ARG A 405 -7.12 -12.22 -4.44
N ILE A 406 -8.41 -12.18 -4.74
CA ILE A 406 -9.52 -12.05 -3.80
C ILE A 406 -10.03 -13.46 -3.50
N VAL A 407 -10.13 -13.85 -2.23
CA VAL A 407 -10.67 -15.17 -1.85
C VAL A 407 -12.18 -15.06 -1.62
N ARG A 408 -12.98 -15.75 -2.45
CA ARG A 408 -14.39 -16.10 -2.19
C ARG A 408 -14.65 -17.57 -2.55
N PRO A 409 -15.68 -18.23 -2.00
CA PRO A 409 -15.97 -19.64 -2.27
C PRO A 409 -16.34 -19.85 -3.74
N MET A 410 -15.80 -20.89 -4.38
CA MET A 410 -16.18 -21.29 -5.74
C MET A 410 -17.65 -21.73 -5.78
N PRO A 411 -18.47 -21.24 -6.73
CA PRO A 411 -19.74 -21.88 -7.05
C PRO A 411 -19.49 -23.24 -7.74
N PRO A 412 -20.40 -24.22 -7.59
CA PRO A 412 -20.26 -25.53 -8.21
C PRO A 412 -20.27 -25.44 -9.74
N LYS A 413 -19.59 -26.39 -10.40
CA LYS A 413 -19.46 -26.46 -11.86
C LYS A 413 -20.82 -26.67 -12.53
N SER A 414 -21.02 -26.06 -13.69
CA SER A 414 -22.30 -26.13 -14.44
C SER A 414 -22.68 -27.53 -14.93
N SER A 415 -21.79 -28.53 -14.80
CA SER A 415 -22.04 -29.92 -15.21
C SER A 415 -22.91 -30.71 -14.25
N ASP A 416 -23.20 -30.18 -13.05
CA ASP A 416 -23.83 -30.93 -11.96
C ASP A 416 -25.26 -30.48 -11.63
N ILE A 417 -25.91 -29.70 -12.51
CA ILE A 417 -27.30 -29.25 -12.33
C ILE A 417 -28.25 -30.27 -12.99
N PRO A 418 -29.09 -31.00 -12.23
CA PRO A 418 -30.06 -31.91 -12.81
C PRO A 418 -31.14 -31.13 -13.58
N SER A 419 -31.56 -31.67 -14.71
CA SER A 419 -32.75 -31.22 -15.42
C SER A 419 -34.03 -31.64 -14.65
N GLU A 420 -35.04 -30.76 -14.70
CA GLU A 420 -36.48 -31.04 -14.65
C GLU A 420 -37.29 -30.63 -13.39
N THR A 421 -38.33 -29.83 -13.70
CA THR A 421 -39.77 -29.93 -13.34
C THR A 421 -40.20 -30.25 -11.90
N GLY A 422 -41.02 -29.35 -11.32
CA GLY A 422 -42.01 -29.71 -10.29
C GLY A 422 -42.17 -28.69 -9.16
N ASP A 423 -43.39 -28.19 -8.99
CA ASP A 423 -43.87 -27.33 -7.90
C ASP A 423 -43.73 -28.00 -6.51
N ASP A 424 -43.17 -27.31 -5.51
CA ASP A 424 -43.89 -26.89 -4.28
C ASP A 424 -42.97 -26.14 -3.29
N ALA A 425 -43.59 -25.31 -2.46
CA ALA A 425 -42.99 -24.29 -1.60
C ALA A 425 -42.49 -24.80 -0.22
N ASP A 426 -41.22 -24.55 0.14
CA ASP A 426 -40.76 -23.86 1.39
C ASP A 426 -39.19 -23.84 1.53
N ARG A 427 -38.58 -22.65 1.29
CA ARG A 427 -37.25 -22.09 1.72
C ARG A 427 -35.91 -22.74 1.27
N PRO A 428 -34.73 -22.01 1.27
CA PRO A 428 -34.45 -20.56 1.34
C PRO A 428 -33.78 -20.00 0.05
N SER A 429 -33.77 -18.66 -0.07
CA SER A 429 -33.30 -17.88 -1.22
C SER A 429 -31.83 -18.10 -1.60
N SER A 430 -31.57 -18.62 -2.80
CA SER A 430 -30.27 -18.52 -3.48
C SER A 430 -30.49 -18.20 -4.95
N TYR A 431 -29.62 -17.35 -5.50
CA TYR A 431 -29.56 -16.86 -6.89
C TYR A 431 -30.62 -15.80 -7.29
N ARG A 432 -30.44 -14.57 -6.80
CA ARG A 432 -30.92 -13.35 -7.48
C ARG A 432 -29.73 -12.42 -7.73
N ASN A 433 -29.15 -12.50 -8.93
CA ASN A 433 -28.45 -11.37 -9.54
C ASN A 433 -29.41 -10.75 -10.56
N THR A 434 -30.25 -9.82 -10.09
CA THR A 434 -31.02 -8.91 -10.94
C THR A 434 -31.11 -7.58 -10.20
N GLU A 435 -30.07 -6.75 -10.29
CA GLU A 435 -30.33 -5.32 -10.36
C GLU A 435 -30.44 -4.98 -11.84
N TYR A 436 -31.66 -4.62 -12.19
CA TYR A 436 -32.07 -4.01 -13.43
C TYR A 436 -31.10 -2.87 -13.79
N THR A 437 -30.44 -2.96 -14.94
CA THR A 437 -30.25 -1.76 -15.76
C THR A 437 -31.61 -1.11 -15.90
N SER A 438 -31.70 0.20 -15.72
CA SER A 438 -32.93 0.98 -15.82
C SER A 438 -33.63 0.69 -17.15
N GLY A 439 -34.56 -0.27 -17.11
CA GLY A 439 -35.50 -0.55 -18.17
C GLY A 439 -36.53 0.56 -18.22
N ARG A 440 -36.20 1.66 -18.90
CA ARG A 440 -37.18 2.51 -19.56
C ARG A 440 -36.83 2.66 -21.03
N ALA A 441 -36.90 1.53 -21.73
CA ALA A 441 -37.31 1.48 -23.14
C ALA A 441 -38.71 0.87 -23.25
N SER A 442 -39.63 1.29 -22.38
CA SER A 442 -41.07 1.07 -22.50
C SER A 442 -41.76 2.41 -22.33
N ALA A 443 -41.64 3.27 -23.33
CA ALA A 443 -42.46 4.47 -23.47
C ALA A 443 -42.95 4.60 -24.91
N TYR A 444 -43.68 3.59 -25.39
CA TYR A 444 -44.72 3.74 -26.42
C TYR A 444 -45.75 2.60 -26.29
N ALA A 445 -46.44 2.52 -25.15
CA ALA A 445 -47.78 1.92 -25.05
C ALA A 445 -48.44 2.39 -23.74
N ALA A 446 -49.64 2.94 -23.87
CA ALA A 446 -50.41 3.60 -22.81
C ALA A 446 -50.88 2.65 -21.68
N GLY A 447 -51.03 3.19 -20.46
CA GLY A 447 -51.78 2.54 -19.38
C GLY A 447 -51.42 3.08 -17.99
N ASP A 448 -52.43 3.54 -17.26
CA ASP A 448 -52.41 4.05 -15.89
C ASP A 448 -52.24 2.92 -14.85
N GLY A 449 -51.63 3.23 -13.69
CA GLY A 449 -51.59 2.27 -12.58
C GLY A 449 -50.63 2.66 -11.46
N SER A 450 -51.17 2.72 -10.24
CA SER A 450 -50.63 3.27 -9.00
C SER A 450 -49.51 2.46 -8.32
N ASP A 451 -48.64 3.20 -7.63
CA ASP A 451 -47.52 2.75 -6.80
C ASP A 451 -47.99 2.34 -5.38
N SER A 452 -47.56 1.17 -4.89
CA SER A 452 -47.54 0.84 -3.46
C SER A 452 -46.62 -0.34 -3.11
N GLY A 453 -45.46 -0.01 -2.51
CA GLY A 453 -44.94 -0.65 -1.28
C GLY A 453 -44.01 -1.87 -1.39
N ARG A 454 -42.75 -1.72 -0.90
CA ARG A 454 -42.15 -2.49 0.21
C ARG A 454 -40.69 -2.14 0.48
N GLU A 455 -40.39 -1.81 1.73
CA GLU A 455 -39.04 -1.75 2.32
C GLU A 455 -38.54 -3.13 2.80
N THR A 456 -37.22 -3.18 3.00
CA THR A 456 -36.34 -4.12 3.75
C THR A 456 -35.79 -5.37 3.05
N MET A 457 -34.48 -5.36 2.75
CA MET A 457 -33.44 -6.15 3.45
C MET A 457 -32.04 -5.93 2.83
N MET A 458 -31.06 -5.59 3.69
CA MET A 458 -29.63 -5.51 3.36
C MET A 458 -28.98 -6.91 3.28
N SER A 459 -28.28 -7.21 2.19
CA SER A 459 -26.88 -7.70 2.15
C SER A 459 -26.55 -8.52 0.88
N SER A 460 -25.59 -8.05 0.10
CA SER A 460 -24.43 -8.80 -0.42
C SER A 460 -23.59 -7.88 -1.32
N ARG A 461 -22.28 -7.86 -1.07
CA ARG A 461 -21.32 -6.83 -1.54
C ARG A 461 -20.80 -7.13 -2.95
N GLN A 462 -21.26 -6.35 -3.94
CA GLN A 462 -20.45 -5.94 -5.09
C GLN A 462 -19.59 -4.74 -4.69
N THR A 463 -18.34 -4.68 -5.19
CA THR A 463 -17.49 -3.50 -5.06
C THR A 463 -17.77 -2.56 -6.25
N GLU A 464 -18.93 -1.91 -6.21
CA GLU A 464 -19.14 -0.67 -6.94
C GLU A 464 -19.46 0.41 -5.92
N MET A 465 -18.70 1.51 -5.96
CA MET A 465 -19.07 2.73 -5.24
C MET A 465 -20.04 3.51 -6.15
N LYS A 466 -21.33 3.15 -6.12
CA LYS A 466 -22.39 3.95 -6.75
C LYS A 466 -22.66 5.18 -5.88
N LEU A 467 -22.18 6.34 -6.29
CA LEU A 467 -22.78 7.62 -5.90
C LEU A 467 -24.08 7.76 -6.71
N MET A 468 -25.22 7.52 -6.07
CA MET A 468 -26.52 7.76 -6.71
C MET A 468 -26.70 9.26 -6.91
N ALA A 469 -26.51 9.74 -8.14
CA ALA A 469 -27.07 11.02 -8.58
C ALA A 469 -28.56 10.80 -8.91
N MET A 470 -29.37 11.80 -8.55
CA MET A 470 -30.83 11.77 -8.58
C MET A 470 -31.43 11.34 -9.93
N ASP A 471 -32.59 10.69 -9.81
CA ASP A 471 -33.52 10.27 -10.85
C ASP A 471 -33.54 11.21 -12.08
N LEU A 472 -32.91 10.78 -13.18
CA LEU A 472 -33.03 11.43 -14.49
C LEU A 472 -33.91 10.54 -15.35
N SER A 473 -35.20 10.89 -15.39
CA SER A 473 -36.19 10.24 -16.25
C SER A 473 -36.06 10.59 -17.74
N ASP A 474 -35.02 11.34 -18.12
CA ASP A 474 -34.65 11.64 -19.51
C ASP A 474 -33.19 11.26 -19.72
N GLY A 475 -32.88 10.51 -20.79
CA GLY A 475 -31.50 10.20 -21.16
C GLY A 475 -30.65 11.46 -21.36
N LEU A 476 -29.32 11.31 -21.42
CA LEU A 476 -28.35 12.42 -21.54
C LEU A 476 -28.58 13.39 -22.70
N THR A 477 -29.50 13.11 -23.63
CA THR A 477 -29.88 13.95 -24.79
C THR A 477 -30.13 15.43 -24.49
N ASN A 478 -30.40 15.81 -23.24
CA ASN A 478 -30.63 17.20 -22.82
C ASN A 478 -29.48 17.81 -21.98
N ALA A 479 -28.34 17.13 -21.80
CA ALA A 479 -27.23 17.62 -20.98
C ALA A 479 -26.56 18.90 -21.54
N GLY A 480 -26.72 19.17 -22.84
CA GLY A 480 -26.33 20.44 -23.46
C GLY A 480 -27.28 21.61 -23.15
N GLU A 481 -28.51 21.34 -22.67
CA GLU A 481 -29.53 22.35 -22.37
C GLU A 481 -29.58 22.71 -20.87
N ASN A 482 -29.09 21.84 -19.98
CA ASN A 482 -28.99 22.06 -18.53
C ASN A 482 -27.60 21.64 -18.02
N PRO A 483 -26.60 22.55 -18.00
CA PRO A 483 -25.26 22.22 -17.56
C PRO A 483 -25.21 21.88 -16.06
N VAL A 484 -24.42 20.87 -15.69
CA VAL A 484 -24.10 20.57 -14.29
C VAL A 484 -23.15 21.64 -13.78
N GLU A 485 -23.67 22.65 -13.09
CA GLU A 485 -22.85 23.67 -12.44
C GLU A 485 -22.26 23.14 -11.13
N LEU A 486 -20.98 22.78 -11.15
CA LEU A 486 -20.19 22.61 -9.94
C LEU A 486 -19.52 23.94 -9.58
N THR A 487 -19.36 24.20 -8.29
CA THR A 487 -18.65 25.39 -7.76
C THR A 487 -17.16 25.43 -8.10
N THR A 488 -16.64 24.41 -8.77
CA THR A 488 -15.24 24.26 -9.16
C THR A 488 -15.14 23.91 -10.65
N GLU A 489 -14.42 24.76 -11.40
CA GLU A 489 -14.16 24.54 -12.83
C GLU A 489 -13.37 23.24 -13.07
N HIS A 490 -13.60 22.59 -14.21
CA HIS A 490 -12.87 21.39 -14.68
C HIS A 490 -12.95 20.15 -13.77
N LYS A 491 -14.02 19.99 -12.99
CA LYS A 491 -14.27 18.80 -12.16
C LYS A 491 -15.35 17.84 -12.67
N VAL A 492 -15.93 18.13 -13.84
CA VAL A 492 -16.94 17.27 -14.47
C VAL A 492 -16.28 16.44 -15.57
N VAL A 493 -16.61 15.14 -15.60
CA VAL A 493 -16.22 14.20 -16.65
C VAL A 493 -17.50 13.52 -17.15
N TRP A 494 -17.68 13.47 -18.46
CA TRP A 494 -18.77 12.72 -19.06
C TRP A 494 -18.39 11.24 -19.18
N ALA A 495 -19.23 10.37 -18.64
CA ALA A 495 -19.01 8.92 -18.61
C ALA A 495 -20.17 8.12 -19.22
N PRO A 496 -20.46 8.27 -20.53
CA PRO A 496 -21.54 7.51 -21.17
C PRO A 496 -21.23 6.02 -21.25
N HIS A 497 -22.27 5.19 -21.29
CA HIS A 497 -22.14 3.74 -21.48
C HIS A 497 -22.53 3.39 -22.92
N TYR A 498 -21.78 2.50 -23.57
CA TYR A 498 -22.11 1.98 -24.90
C TYR A 498 -22.14 0.45 -24.87
N TYR A 499 -23.35 -0.09 -24.81
CA TYR A 499 -23.60 -1.53 -24.76
C TYR A 499 -23.51 -2.16 -26.15
N ASN A 500 -22.86 -3.32 -26.24
CA ASN A 500 -22.81 -4.08 -27.47
C ASN A 500 -23.85 -5.21 -27.51
N THR A 501 -23.81 -5.99 -28.59
CA THR A 501 -24.77 -7.08 -28.88
C THR A 501 -24.87 -8.14 -27.79
N GLY A 502 -23.85 -8.33 -26.95
CA GLY A 502 -23.87 -9.31 -25.86
C GLY A 502 -24.78 -8.92 -24.71
N VAL A 503 -24.98 -7.61 -24.49
CA VAL A 503 -25.87 -7.07 -23.45
C VAL A 503 -27.27 -6.83 -24.01
N TYR A 504 -27.34 -6.27 -25.22
CA TYR A 504 -28.60 -6.07 -25.94
C TYR A 504 -28.36 -6.10 -27.46
N PRO A 505 -29.05 -6.95 -28.23
CA PRO A 505 -28.85 -7.04 -29.67
C PRO A 505 -29.58 -5.87 -30.35
N ALA A 506 -28.91 -4.72 -30.46
CA ALA A 506 -29.50 -3.54 -31.09
C ALA A 506 -29.62 -3.71 -32.62
N TRP A 507 -30.79 -3.40 -33.17
CA TRP A 507 -31.11 -3.64 -34.59
C TRP A 507 -30.14 -2.98 -35.57
N TYR A 508 -29.56 -1.83 -35.20
CA TYR A 508 -28.64 -1.08 -36.05
C TYR A 508 -27.24 -1.73 -36.19
N LEU A 509 -26.98 -2.84 -35.50
CA LEU A 509 -25.74 -3.62 -35.63
C LEU A 509 -25.89 -4.78 -36.64
N TYR A 510 -27.05 -4.89 -37.29
CA TYR A 510 -27.39 -5.94 -38.25
C TYR A 510 -27.94 -5.35 -39.54
N GLU A 511 -27.76 -6.04 -40.67
CA GLU A 511 -28.31 -5.64 -41.98
C GLU A 511 -29.83 -5.81 -41.99
N SER A 512 -30.30 -6.91 -41.39
CA SER A 512 -31.71 -7.17 -41.14
C SER A 512 -31.88 -8.08 -39.93
N THR A 513 -33.05 -7.98 -39.28
CA THR A 513 -33.41 -8.79 -38.12
C THR A 513 -34.82 -9.35 -38.30
N GLY A 514 -35.04 -10.58 -37.83
CA GLY A 514 -36.37 -11.16 -37.66
C GLY A 514 -37.15 -10.51 -36.52
N ALA A 515 -38.32 -11.07 -36.19
CA ALA A 515 -39.10 -10.58 -35.06
C ALA A 515 -38.33 -10.74 -33.74
N VAL A 516 -38.59 -9.84 -32.79
CA VAL A 516 -38.05 -9.94 -31.44
C VAL A 516 -38.90 -10.93 -30.65
N THR A 517 -38.26 -11.95 -30.08
CA THR A 517 -38.92 -12.94 -29.22
C THR A 517 -39.26 -12.35 -27.86
N ALA A 518 -40.06 -13.06 -27.05
CA ALA A 518 -40.38 -12.63 -25.69
C ALA A 518 -39.16 -12.47 -24.78
N SER A 519 -38.03 -13.10 -25.11
CA SER A 519 -36.77 -12.98 -24.37
C SER A 519 -35.87 -11.85 -24.88
N GLY A 520 -36.32 -11.06 -25.87
CA GLY A 520 -35.54 -9.97 -26.45
C GLY A 520 -34.54 -10.38 -27.54
N ALA A 521 -34.46 -11.68 -27.87
CA ALA A 521 -33.61 -12.18 -28.95
C ALA A 521 -34.28 -12.01 -30.31
N TYR A 522 -33.52 -12.03 -31.40
CA TYR A 522 -34.09 -12.06 -32.75
C TYR A 522 -34.40 -13.49 -33.22
N GLU A 523 -35.48 -13.70 -33.96
CA GLU A 523 -35.75 -15.00 -34.60
C GLU A 523 -34.71 -15.35 -35.67
N SER A 524 -34.14 -14.35 -36.32
CA SER A 524 -33.05 -14.46 -37.29
C SER A 524 -32.33 -13.12 -37.43
N PHE A 525 -31.11 -13.10 -37.96
CA PHE A 525 -30.40 -11.88 -38.30
C PHE A 525 -29.50 -12.10 -39.52
N VAL A 526 -29.14 -10.99 -40.18
CA VAL A 526 -28.05 -10.92 -41.16
C VAL A 526 -27.01 -9.94 -40.64
N GLU A 527 -25.76 -10.37 -40.53
CA GLU A 527 -24.67 -9.53 -40.00
C GLU A 527 -24.19 -8.52 -41.04
N LEU A 528 -23.87 -7.31 -40.57
CA LEU A 528 -23.24 -6.29 -41.40
C LEU A 528 -21.79 -6.67 -41.75
N GLY A 529 -21.37 -6.24 -42.94
CA GLY A 529 -19.95 -6.15 -43.28
C GLY A 529 -19.23 -5.12 -42.42
N ASP A 530 -17.90 -5.19 -42.39
CA ASP A 530 -17.05 -4.36 -41.52
C ASP A 530 -17.25 -2.85 -41.76
N ASP A 531 -17.38 -2.41 -43.01
CA ASP A 531 -17.54 -0.99 -43.33
C ASP A 531 -18.89 -0.43 -42.86
N ASP A 532 -19.98 -1.17 -43.08
CA ASP A 532 -21.32 -0.77 -42.65
C ASP A 532 -21.48 -0.85 -41.13
N LEU A 533 -20.90 -1.87 -40.48
CA LEU A 533 -20.91 -2.00 -39.03
C LEU A 533 -20.10 -0.87 -38.37
N ARG A 534 -18.90 -0.59 -38.88
CA ARG A 534 -18.08 0.54 -38.41
C ARG A 534 -18.81 1.86 -38.59
N TYR A 535 -19.43 2.08 -39.76
CA TYR A 535 -20.21 3.28 -40.03
C TYR A 535 -21.38 3.42 -39.04
N ASN A 536 -22.12 2.35 -38.79
CA ASN A 536 -23.24 2.37 -37.85
C ASN A 536 -22.79 2.66 -36.42
N VAL A 537 -21.71 2.02 -35.93
CA VAL A 537 -21.14 2.29 -34.60
C VAL A 537 -20.70 3.76 -34.48
N GLU A 538 -20.00 4.30 -35.48
CA GLU A 538 -19.59 5.71 -35.47
C GLU A 538 -20.81 6.65 -35.43
N LYS A 539 -21.84 6.38 -36.24
CA LYS A 539 -23.03 7.24 -36.32
C LYS A 539 -23.91 7.16 -35.08
N THR A 540 -24.03 5.99 -34.46
CA THR A 540 -24.82 5.86 -33.23
C THR A 540 -24.11 6.54 -32.06
N MET A 541 -22.79 6.34 -31.91
CA MET A 541 -22.01 7.03 -30.88
C MET A 541 -22.01 8.55 -31.07
N ASP A 542 -21.84 9.05 -32.30
CA ASP A 542 -21.95 10.49 -32.60
C ASP A 542 -23.35 11.02 -32.30
N LYS A 543 -24.41 10.29 -32.66
CA LYS A 543 -25.78 10.67 -32.36
C LYS A 543 -26.09 10.70 -30.86
N MET A 544 -25.55 9.74 -30.10
CA MET A 544 -25.81 9.58 -28.67
C MET A 544 -24.93 10.51 -27.80
N PHE A 545 -23.68 10.76 -28.20
CA PHE A 545 -22.67 11.40 -27.34
C PHE A 545 -21.84 12.46 -28.07
N GLY A 546 -21.95 12.61 -29.40
CA GLY A 546 -21.12 13.53 -30.18
C GLY A 546 -21.25 15.00 -29.76
N TYR A 547 -22.43 15.40 -29.25
CA TYR A 547 -22.61 16.75 -28.70
C TYR A 547 -21.82 17.00 -27.40
N LEU A 548 -21.46 15.95 -26.64
CA LEU A 548 -20.59 16.04 -25.47
C LEU A 548 -19.12 16.14 -25.88
N ALA A 549 -18.72 15.36 -26.89
CA ALA A 549 -17.37 15.34 -27.44
C ALA A 549 -16.93 16.68 -28.03
N GLY A 550 -17.89 17.49 -28.52
CA GLY A 550 -17.64 18.82 -29.07
C GLY A 550 -17.51 19.96 -28.05
N SER A 551 -17.84 19.72 -26.77
CA SER A 551 -17.66 20.72 -25.71
C SER A 551 -16.21 20.67 -25.19
N SER A 552 -15.45 21.76 -25.39
CA SER A 552 -14.01 21.82 -25.04
C SER A 552 -13.71 21.76 -23.54
N ASP A 553 -14.74 21.88 -22.71
CA ASP A 553 -14.57 22.23 -21.29
C ASP A 553 -14.53 21.00 -20.38
N TYR A 554 -14.91 19.82 -20.91
CA TYR A 554 -15.05 18.59 -20.14
C TYR A 554 -14.37 17.40 -20.83
N ALA A 555 -13.68 16.59 -20.04
CA ALA A 555 -13.14 15.33 -20.52
C ALA A 555 -14.28 14.32 -20.71
N MET A 556 -14.15 13.47 -21.73
CA MET A 556 -15.06 12.35 -21.97
C MET A 556 -14.31 11.04 -21.78
N VAL A 557 -14.85 10.16 -20.95
CA VAL A 557 -14.34 8.81 -20.67
C VAL A 557 -15.46 7.84 -21.00
N MET A 558 -15.19 6.71 -21.64
CA MET A 558 -16.23 5.70 -21.81
C MET A 558 -16.54 5.06 -20.44
N GLY A 559 -17.73 5.30 -19.90
CA GLY A 559 -18.12 4.87 -18.56
C GLY A 559 -18.21 3.35 -18.44
N GLU A 560 -18.77 2.69 -19.44
CA GLU A 560 -18.74 1.24 -19.61
C GLU A 560 -18.81 0.90 -21.10
N PHE A 561 -17.94 -0.01 -21.53
CA PHE A 561 -18.06 -0.68 -22.83
C PHE A 561 -17.40 -2.05 -22.72
N ALA A 562 -17.99 -3.05 -23.35
CA ALA A 562 -17.40 -4.35 -23.68
C ALA A 562 -18.49 -5.25 -24.25
N GLY A 563 -18.07 -6.42 -24.72
CA GLY A 563 -18.88 -7.62 -24.57
C GLY A 563 -18.10 -8.86 -24.91
N LEU A 564 -18.80 -9.95 -25.17
CA LEU A 564 -18.17 -11.23 -25.53
C LEU A 564 -17.18 -11.01 -26.68
N TYR A 565 -15.93 -11.36 -26.44
CA TYR A 565 -14.81 -11.04 -27.33
C TYR A 565 -14.15 -12.32 -27.83
N SER A 566 -13.59 -13.13 -26.93
CA SER A 566 -13.03 -14.44 -27.26
C SER A 566 -14.12 -15.49 -27.39
N LYS A 567 -15.24 -15.34 -26.67
CA LYS A 567 -16.37 -16.27 -26.68
C LYS A 567 -17.51 -15.86 -27.61
N ASP A 568 -17.32 -14.84 -28.46
CA ASP A 568 -18.32 -14.42 -29.44
C ASP A 568 -18.61 -15.54 -30.46
N VAL A 569 -19.86 -16.03 -30.52
CA VAL A 569 -20.26 -17.09 -31.45
C VAL A 569 -21.05 -16.58 -32.66
N HIS A 570 -21.17 -15.25 -32.84
CA HIS A 570 -21.70 -14.72 -34.10
C HIS A 570 -20.84 -15.20 -35.28
N PRO A 571 -21.45 -15.64 -36.40
CA PRO A 571 -20.74 -16.07 -37.60
C PRO A 571 -19.60 -15.13 -38.05
N MET A 572 -19.83 -13.82 -38.04
CA MET A 572 -18.79 -12.84 -38.37
C MET A 572 -18.15 -12.17 -37.14
N LYS A 573 -18.41 -12.66 -35.91
CA LYS A 573 -17.89 -12.07 -34.66
C LYS A 573 -18.36 -10.63 -34.43
N THR A 574 -19.64 -10.36 -34.66
CA THR A 574 -20.23 -9.02 -34.52
C THR A 574 -20.03 -8.37 -33.15
N THR A 575 -20.06 -9.11 -32.04
CA THR A 575 -19.83 -8.57 -30.69
C THR A 575 -18.39 -8.07 -30.53
N LYS A 576 -17.44 -8.90 -30.97
CA LYS A 576 -16.02 -8.55 -31.01
C LYS A 576 -15.78 -7.32 -31.90
N ARG A 577 -16.25 -7.35 -33.14
CA ARG A 577 -16.08 -6.24 -34.12
C ARG A 577 -16.70 -4.94 -33.63
N THR A 578 -17.87 -5.00 -33.00
CA THR A 578 -18.51 -3.81 -32.39
C THR A 578 -17.63 -3.21 -31.30
N THR A 579 -16.99 -4.05 -30.47
CA THR A 579 -16.04 -3.59 -29.45
C THR A 579 -14.81 -2.94 -30.08
N ASP A 580 -14.24 -3.54 -31.12
CA ASP A 580 -13.10 -2.98 -31.86
C ASP A 580 -13.43 -1.59 -32.44
N TYR A 581 -14.58 -1.46 -33.11
CA TYR A 581 -14.99 -0.19 -33.72
C TYR A 581 -15.38 0.86 -32.68
N THR A 582 -15.88 0.45 -31.51
CA THR A 582 -16.09 1.37 -30.38
C THR A 582 -14.77 1.99 -29.94
N ILE A 583 -13.71 1.19 -29.81
CA ILE A 583 -12.36 1.68 -29.46
C ILE A 583 -11.81 2.57 -30.57
N GLU A 584 -12.01 2.22 -31.86
CA GLU A 584 -11.62 3.08 -32.99
C GLU A 584 -12.27 4.46 -32.91
N VAL A 585 -13.58 4.52 -32.63
CA VAL A 585 -14.32 5.78 -32.46
C VAL A 585 -13.79 6.55 -31.25
N MET A 586 -13.54 5.88 -30.11
CA MET A 586 -12.98 6.51 -28.91
C MET A 586 -11.63 7.18 -29.19
N VAL A 587 -10.73 6.48 -29.89
CA VAL A 587 -9.41 7.01 -30.28
C VAL A 587 -9.56 8.18 -31.26
N LYS A 588 -10.40 8.03 -32.29
CA LYS A 588 -10.63 9.05 -33.32
C LYS A 588 -11.23 10.33 -32.76
N ALA A 589 -12.18 10.21 -31.85
CA ALA A 589 -12.89 11.33 -31.22
C ALA A 589 -12.12 11.95 -30.04
N GLY A 590 -10.98 11.37 -29.64
CA GLY A 590 -10.12 11.94 -28.60
C GLY A 590 -10.65 11.77 -27.17
N TYR A 591 -11.31 10.65 -26.87
CA TYR A 591 -11.70 10.31 -25.50
C TYR A 591 -10.47 10.26 -24.59
N ALA A 592 -10.62 10.61 -23.31
CA ALA A 592 -9.54 10.60 -22.33
C ALA A 592 -9.23 9.17 -21.80
N GLY A 593 -10.17 8.24 -21.96
CA GLY A 593 -10.03 6.85 -21.53
C GLY A 593 -11.34 6.09 -21.62
N GLY A 594 -11.38 4.90 -21.02
CA GLY A 594 -12.61 4.12 -20.87
C GLY A 594 -12.47 3.03 -19.81
N TYR A 595 -13.59 2.64 -19.24
CA TYR A 595 -13.69 1.52 -18.31
C TYR A 595 -14.32 0.32 -19.02
N MET A 596 -13.62 -0.81 -18.93
CA MET A 596 -14.14 -2.08 -19.40
C MET A 596 -15.24 -2.55 -18.46
N TRP A 597 -16.34 -3.04 -19.02
CA TRP A 597 -17.44 -3.63 -18.24
C TRP A 597 -16.99 -4.77 -17.32
N SER A 598 -16.09 -5.64 -17.78
CA SER A 598 -15.71 -6.83 -17.02
C SER A 598 -14.22 -7.13 -16.95
N LEU A 599 -13.67 -6.98 -15.76
CA LEU A 599 -12.42 -7.65 -15.39
C LEU A 599 -12.66 -9.14 -15.11
N ASN A 600 -13.78 -9.46 -14.47
CA ASN A 600 -14.03 -10.79 -13.90
C ASN A 600 -14.55 -11.80 -14.94
N PRO A 601 -14.13 -13.08 -14.86
CA PRO A 601 -14.54 -14.11 -15.82
C PRO A 601 -16.05 -14.43 -15.79
N GLU A 602 -16.72 -14.21 -14.66
CA GLU A 602 -18.14 -14.50 -14.45
C GLU A 602 -19.09 -13.36 -14.85
N SER A 603 -18.56 -12.26 -15.40
CA SER A 603 -19.40 -11.17 -15.88
C SER A 603 -20.32 -11.65 -16.99
N ALA A 604 -21.63 -11.52 -16.75
CA ALA A 604 -22.66 -12.12 -17.56
C ALA A 604 -23.13 -11.22 -18.71
N TYR A 605 -23.40 -11.86 -19.84
CA TYR A 605 -23.99 -11.35 -21.06
C TYR A 605 -25.22 -12.19 -21.40
N GLN A 606 -26.22 -11.57 -22.01
CA GLN A 606 -27.54 -12.16 -22.20
C GLN A 606 -27.73 -12.77 -23.59
N TYR A 607 -26.92 -12.40 -24.58
CA TYR A 607 -27.12 -12.80 -25.98
C TYR A 607 -25.83 -13.28 -26.65
N ASN A 608 -25.83 -14.49 -27.21
CA ASN A 608 -24.71 -15.02 -28.00
C ASN A 608 -25.10 -16.24 -28.85
N PRO A 609 -25.35 -16.09 -30.17
CA PRO A 609 -25.45 -14.83 -30.90
C PRO A 609 -26.80 -14.15 -30.62
N ALA A 610 -27.15 -13.10 -31.37
CA ALA A 610 -28.39 -12.31 -31.23
C ALA A 610 -29.70 -13.12 -31.18
N THR A 611 -29.69 -14.36 -31.69
CA THR A 611 -30.84 -15.27 -31.70
C THR A 611 -30.97 -16.14 -30.45
N VAL A 612 -29.97 -16.15 -29.58
CA VAL A 612 -29.91 -17.02 -28.41
C VAL A 612 -29.84 -16.17 -27.16
N TYR A 613 -30.94 -16.18 -26.39
CA TYR A 613 -30.98 -15.63 -25.04
C TYR A 613 -30.46 -16.66 -24.04
N GLY A 614 -29.60 -16.24 -23.11
CA GLY A 614 -29.02 -17.10 -22.08
C GLY A 614 -28.12 -16.35 -21.12
N THR A 615 -27.27 -17.07 -20.40
CA THR A 615 -26.22 -16.47 -19.56
C THR A 615 -24.87 -16.92 -20.10
N PHE A 616 -24.10 -15.98 -20.64
CA PHE A 616 -22.77 -16.20 -21.18
C PHE A 616 -21.77 -15.39 -20.37
N THR A 617 -20.64 -15.94 -19.98
CA THR A 617 -19.69 -15.25 -19.10
C THR A 617 -18.34 -15.05 -19.74
N GLU A 618 -17.82 -13.82 -19.67
CA GLU A 618 -16.46 -13.49 -20.10
C GLU A 618 -15.93 -12.23 -19.39
N GLY A 619 -14.65 -12.24 -19.07
CA GLY A 619 -13.91 -11.05 -18.67
C GLY A 619 -12.47 -11.07 -19.19
N LEU A 620 -11.69 -10.08 -18.76
CA LEU A 620 -10.26 -9.99 -19.05
C LEU A 620 -9.43 -11.11 -18.38
N LEU A 621 -10.00 -11.81 -17.40
CA LEU A 621 -9.43 -13.00 -16.78
C LEU A 621 -10.20 -14.25 -17.23
N GLU A 622 -9.52 -15.40 -17.24
CA GLU A 622 -10.10 -16.72 -17.40
C GLU A 622 -10.80 -17.19 -16.11
N ASP A 623 -11.58 -18.26 -16.18
CA ASP A 623 -12.38 -18.79 -15.05
C ASP A 623 -11.56 -19.17 -13.80
N ASP A 624 -10.23 -19.25 -13.92
CA ASP A 624 -9.31 -19.45 -12.80
C ASP A 624 -8.97 -18.17 -12.03
N TRP A 625 -9.48 -17.02 -12.48
CA TRP A 625 -9.27 -15.67 -11.93
C TRP A 625 -7.81 -15.20 -11.91
N ILE A 626 -6.91 -15.88 -12.61
CA ILE A 626 -5.47 -15.66 -12.56
C ILE A 626 -4.91 -15.50 -13.96
N THR A 627 -5.31 -16.39 -14.86
CA THR A 627 -4.83 -16.40 -16.24
C THR A 627 -5.53 -15.28 -17.00
N PRO A 628 -4.79 -14.36 -17.63
CA PRO A 628 -5.39 -13.37 -18.50
C PRO A 628 -6.02 -14.03 -19.73
N ASN A 629 -7.22 -13.61 -20.09
CA ASN A 629 -7.83 -13.93 -21.39
C ASN A 629 -7.05 -13.20 -22.48
N LYS A 630 -6.04 -13.87 -23.02
CA LYS A 630 -5.07 -13.25 -23.94
C LYS A 630 -5.72 -12.66 -25.18
N VAL A 631 -6.71 -13.35 -25.73
CA VAL A 631 -7.41 -12.91 -26.94
C VAL A 631 -8.15 -11.61 -26.67
N PHE A 632 -8.82 -11.51 -25.51
CA PHE A 632 -9.51 -10.29 -25.11
C PHE A 632 -8.50 -9.16 -24.83
N MET A 633 -7.43 -9.43 -24.07
CA MET A 633 -6.39 -8.45 -23.76
C MET A 633 -5.69 -7.90 -25.01
N GLU A 634 -5.35 -8.75 -25.98
CA GLU A 634 -4.76 -8.35 -27.26
C GLU A 634 -5.71 -7.44 -28.06
N GLY A 635 -7.02 -7.72 -28.01
CA GLY A 635 -8.04 -6.83 -28.57
C GLY A 635 -8.04 -5.44 -27.97
N MET A 636 -7.81 -5.35 -26.66
CA MET A 636 -7.86 -4.09 -25.92
C MET A 636 -6.59 -3.26 -26.06
N ALA A 637 -5.50 -3.81 -26.61
CA ALA A 637 -4.28 -3.06 -26.89
C ALA A 637 -4.52 -1.85 -27.80
N ALA A 638 -5.60 -1.85 -28.60
CA ALA A 638 -5.98 -0.69 -29.40
C ALA A 638 -6.27 0.58 -28.56
N MET A 639 -6.67 0.42 -27.29
CA MET A 639 -6.86 1.55 -26.37
C MET A 639 -5.57 2.28 -26.04
N GLU A 640 -4.39 1.64 -26.16
CA GLU A 640 -3.10 2.29 -25.92
C GLU A 640 -2.84 3.45 -26.89
N LYS A 641 -3.59 3.51 -28.00
CA LYS A 641 -3.56 4.61 -28.97
C LYS A 641 -4.30 5.86 -28.49
N ILE A 642 -5.07 5.78 -27.40
CA ILE A 642 -5.72 6.95 -26.79
C ILE A 642 -4.65 7.95 -26.37
N LYS A 643 -4.78 9.18 -26.87
CA LYS A 643 -3.79 10.23 -26.64
C LYS A 643 -3.68 10.54 -25.14
N ASN A 644 -2.45 10.59 -24.65
CA ASN A 644 -2.14 10.84 -23.23
C ASN A 644 -2.72 9.79 -22.27
N LEU A 645 -3.12 8.60 -22.76
CA LEU A 645 -3.45 7.49 -21.89
C LEU A 645 -2.19 7.09 -21.12
N LYS A 646 -2.19 7.42 -19.84
CA LYS A 646 -1.11 7.12 -18.91
C LYS A 646 -1.74 6.37 -17.76
N ARG A 647 -0.97 5.46 -17.14
CA ARG A 647 -1.36 4.96 -15.82
C ARG A 647 -1.58 6.16 -14.93
N PHE A 648 -2.72 6.17 -14.24
CA PHE A 648 -3.06 7.25 -13.32
C PHE A 648 -1.88 7.44 -12.37
N PRO A 649 -1.22 8.60 -12.39
CA PRO A 649 0.11 8.71 -11.82
C PRO A 649 0.02 8.79 -10.29
N CYS A 650 0.97 8.14 -9.62
CA CYS A 650 1.60 8.81 -8.51
C CYS A 650 2.25 10.08 -9.08
N PHE A 651 1.58 11.23 -8.93
CA PHE A 651 2.04 12.55 -9.40
C PHE A 651 3.33 12.99 -8.69
N PRO A 652 4.19 13.86 -9.28
CA PRO A 652 3.86 14.83 -10.32
C PRO A 652 4.75 14.89 -11.58
N GLN A 653 4.22 15.56 -12.60
CA GLN A 653 4.93 16.07 -13.78
C GLN A 653 5.74 17.33 -13.43
N LYS A 654 6.86 17.53 -14.12
CA LYS A 654 7.53 18.84 -14.26
C LYS A 654 6.68 19.76 -15.15
N ALA A 655 6.39 20.97 -14.66
CA ALA A 655 6.04 22.09 -15.52
C ALA A 655 7.29 22.50 -16.32
N SER A 656 7.17 22.59 -17.64
CA SER A 656 8.20 23.20 -18.48
C SER A 656 8.26 24.69 -18.16
N SER A 657 9.31 25.16 -17.50
CA SER A 657 9.73 26.54 -17.65
C SER A 657 10.24 26.72 -19.08
N SER A 658 9.38 27.24 -19.95
CA SER A 658 9.80 27.92 -21.16
C SER A 658 10.52 29.21 -20.75
N GLY A 659 11.81 29.09 -20.49
CA GLY A 659 12.76 30.20 -20.41
C GLY A 659 13.75 30.10 -21.56
N SER A 660 13.32 30.40 -22.78
CA SER A 660 14.23 30.76 -23.86
C SER A 660 14.44 32.28 -23.83
N SER A 661 15.73 32.66 -23.85
CA SER A 661 16.32 34.01 -23.98
C SER A 661 16.11 35.01 -22.86
#